data_AF-M7WLP0-F1
#
_entry.id   AF-M7WLP0-F1
#
_cell.length_a   1.000
_cell.length_b   1.000
_cell.length_c   1.000
_cell.angle_alpha   90.00
_cell.angle_beta   90.00
_cell.angle_gamma   90.00
#
_symmetry.space_group_name_H-M   'P 1'
#
loop_
_entity.id
_entity.type
_entity.pdbx_description
1 polymer ?
#
loop_
_entity_poly.entity_id
_entity_poly.type
_entity_poly.pdbx_seq_one_letter_code
_entity_poly.pdbx_strand_id
1 'polypeptide(L)'
;MSSPPLLDHPSLSSTYTPGSTHSEAASLSSSSIGPNPLSSSQGRFFLDSYGRRLLLHGANVSGLNKLPSEPNGFTHREMGEEWYDGEGVSFVGRPWPLEESHEHLSRLRNWGLTFIRLVVPWEALEHSGPGLYDTSYLSYLHSLLSLFPQYGLKCYIDPHQDVWSRHSGGSGAPTWTLTLIGLDIRSFKQTGAAHAHNLHLEPDDPPPKVWPSGMTKLAAATAATVFWAGEVFAPKRRVRRRLHQGEWGRAGKEDEEVGLQVFLQESMCEAFGVLADKLRDCEAVMGFEVMNEPHRGYVELLSPYSWDFNTDLAIGYFPSAVQSWALGLGHPVLIPHYAPSFPVTSITHHVLLRPPRRSSAWLSPSSPAYQNLPTSSTGCIWREHGVWEWDERKGEVGEGVVLKQEYFRRFPEDCVVEGCAEVEGGKDGRKGRRKQGEEVDWYRDFYFPFVRKFSARTRRPPNPQSWITLAEPIPNEFCPSYPPAYRPPNFVFTPHWYDLQTLFEKKLGWMSANVQGLSSGMFLLKALYFGRKGFKKNYTTQILNILRHGYRRIGEVPIVLGETGCPFDLNNGEAFKSKDFQWQERMLDAICEAIGEKGLSNFNLWTYNPLNNDEWGDSWNGENFSWFSLSDVTPQALKAGEDGGEEAWLNVGARVLDAIQRPYACKTAGIPIRTSYDFHTRRFTLDYINPIPPSHPLAQSVPKRLQNEAEPDAPPLVGVECRARETEVFLPRRRYGQAAIEGRLKVKLRDGDGEWRYDEELQTLYILHRNTASGFVHSLVVTVSGPPDRPPLRKWYEPPSWVFEVDLVWVQLFMVITIGLYMGYWLIGEGWNGWFGGYGWRGYTEMAPLEGEL
;
A
#
# COMPACT_ATOMS: atom_id res chain seq x y z
N MET A 1 -15.21 -16.39 -19.02
CA MET A 1 -14.77 -16.41 -20.43
C MET A 1 -13.42 -17.09 -20.48
N SER A 2 -13.17 -17.94 -21.48
CA SER A 2 -11.86 -18.57 -21.67
C SER A 2 -10.83 -17.52 -22.06
N SER A 3 -9.59 -17.62 -21.56
CA SER A 3 -8.48 -16.80 -22.04
C SER A 3 -8.35 -16.92 -23.56
N PRO A 4 -8.01 -15.83 -24.28
CA PRO A 4 -7.78 -15.90 -25.71
C PRO A 4 -6.67 -16.93 -26.01
N PRO A 5 -6.71 -17.59 -27.18
CA PRO A 5 -5.68 -18.55 -27.55
C PRO A 5 -4.31 -17.86 -27.63
N LEU A 6 -3.28 -18.60 -27.27
CA LEU A 6 -1.89 -18.14 -27.43
C LEU A 6 -1.57 -17.96 -28.92
N LEU A 7 -0.72 -16.98 -29.21
CA LEU A 7 -0.19 -16.69 -30.52
C LEU A 7 1.25 -17.20 -30.64
N ASP A 8 1.69 -17.40 -31.89
CA ASP A 8 3.06 -17.80 -32.18
C ASP A 8 3.96 -16.58 -32.19
N HIS A 9 4.97 -16.58 -31.33
CA HIS A 9 6.02 -15.58 -31.39
C HIS A 9 6.92 -15.85 -32.63
N PRO A 10 7.39 -14.81 -33.34
CA PRO A 10 8.29 -14.96 -34.48
C PRO A 10 9.55 -15.81 -34.20
N SER A 11 9.98 -15.88 -32.94
CA SER A 11 11.13 -16.68 -32.50
C SER A 11 10.98 -18.19 -32.64
N LEU A 12 9.78 -18.69 -32.96
CA LEU A 12 9.59 -20.09 -33.34
C LEU A 12 10.18 -20.43 -34.70
N SER A 13 10.41 -19.44 -35.58
CA SER A 13 11.05 -19.68 -36.88
C SER A 13 12.49 -20.14 -36.75
N SER A 14 12.91 -21.08 -37.60
CA SER A 14 14.31 -21.52 -37.69
C SER A 14 15.26 -20.45 -38.24
N THR A 15 14.73 -19.44 -38.93
CA THR A 15 15.50 -18.31 -39.48
C THR A 15 15.55 -17.10 -38.55
N TYR A 16 14.89 -17.18 -37.39
CA TYR A 16 14.85 -16.08 -36.43
C TYR A 16 16.23 -15.87 -35.79
N THR A 17 16.64 -14.61 -35.69
CA THR A 17 17.85 -14.22 -34.93
C THR A 17 17.46 -13.41 -33.70
N PRO A 18 18.16 -13.55 -32.56
CA PRO A 18 17.80 -12.85 -31.33
C PRO A 18 17.62 -11.35 -31.53
N GLY A 19 16.49 -10.81 -31.07
CA GLY A 19 16.14 -9.39 -31.14
C GLY A 19 15.61 -8.91 -32.49
N SER A 20 15.27 -9.80 -33.43
CA SER A 20 14.70 -9.40 -34.73
C SER A 20 13.32 -8.74 -34.62
N THR A 21 12.61 -8.92 -33.50
CA THR A 21 11.35 -8.22 -33.20
C THR A 21 11.54 -6.77 -32.76
N HIS A 22 12.76 -6.37 -32.35
CA HIS A 22 13.03 -5.06 -31.75
C HIS A 22 12.13 -4.71 -30.55
N SER A 23 11.64 -5.72 -29.83
CA SER A 23 10.82 -5.54 -28.63
C SER A 23 11.67 -5.16 -27.42
N GLU A 24 11.38 -4.03 -26.79
CA GLU A 24 12.03 -3.64 -25.54
C GLU A 24 11.59 -4.56 -24.39
N ALA A 25 12.55 -5.08 -23.62
CA ALA A 25 12.31 -6.01 -22.52
C ALA A 25 11.30 -5.47 -21.51
N ALA A 26 11.51 -4.24 -21.02
CA ALA A 26 10.62 -3.64 -20.03
C ALA A 26 9.29 -3.14 -20.63
N SER A 27 9.17 -3.03 -21.96
CA SER A 27 7.94 -2.54 -22.57
C SER A 27 6.80 -3.55 -22.42
N LEU A 28 5.66 -3.03 -21.95
CA LEU A 28 4.39 -3.70 -21.79
C LEU A 28 3.36 -3.29 -22.86
N SER A 29 3.77 -2.57 -23.91
CA SER A 29 2.86 -2.21 -25.02
C SER A 29 2.41 -3.44 -25.80
N SER A 30 1.24 -3.37 -26.42
CA SER A 30 0.69 -4.44 -27.27
C SER A 30 1.62 -4.83 -28.43
N SER A 31 2.43 -3.90 -28.94
CA SER A 31 3.47 -4.19 -29.93
C SER A 31 4.57 -5.11 -29.39
N SER A 32 4.77 -5.14 -28.07
CA SER A 32 5.85 -5.86 -27.39
C SER A 32 5.40 -7.17 -26.73
N ILE A 33 4.19 -7.17 -26.14
CA ILE A 33 3.58 -8.34 -25.47
C ILE A 33 2.51 -9.05 -26.34
N GLY A 34 2.31 -8.56 -27.56
CA GLY A 34 1.27 -9.01 -28.49
C GLY A 34 -0.10 -8.40 -28.21
N PRO A 35 -1.09 -8.66 -29.08
CA PRO A 35 -2.37 -7.97 -29.10
C PRO A 35 -3.36 -8.42 -28.01
N ASN A 36 -3.16 -9.58 -27.39
CA ASN A 36 -4.04 -10.06 -26.33
C ASN A 36 -3.72 -9.35 -25.00
N PRO A 37 -4.72 -9.04 -24.15
CA PRO A 37 -4.48 -8.55 -22.80
C PRO A 37 -3.65 -9.51 -21.96
N LEU A 38 -2.93 -8.97 -20.97
CA LEU A 38 -2.21 -9.79 -19.99
C LEU A 38 -3.17 -10.73 -19.25
N SER A 39 -2.82 -12.00 -19.18
CA SER A 39 -3.58 -13.03 -18.47
C SER A 39 -3.07 -13.16 -17.03
N SER A 40 -3.96 -13.03 -16.05
CA SER A 40 -3.68 -13.28 -14.62
C SER A 40 -4.34 -14.56 -14.08
N SER A 41 -5.04 -15.30 -14.94
CA SER A 41 -5.91 -16.42 -14.53
C SER A 41 -5.27 -17.81 -14.69
N GLN A 42 -4.02 -17.87 -15.16
CA GLN A 42 -3.37 -19.10 -15.63
C GLN A 42 -2.13 -19.49 -14.82
N GLY A 43 -2.08 -19.10 -13.55
CA GLY A 43 -0.97 -19.40 -12.64
C GLY A 43 -0.41 -18.14 -11.99
N ARG A 44 0.70 -18.28 -11.26
CA ARG A 44 1.27 -17.19 -10.45
C ARG A 44 1.98 -16.08 -11.22
N PHE A 45 2.12 -16.20 -12.54
CA PHE A 45 2.78 -15.21 -13.38
C PHE A 45 1.77 -14.59 -14.33
N PHE A 46 1.94 -13.31 -14.63
CA PHE A 46 1.25 -12.71 -15.76
C PHE A 46 1.77 -13.34 -17.06
N LEU A 47 0.85 -13.64 -17.98
CA LEU A 47 1.18 -14.17 -19.30
C LEU A 47 0.87 -13.15 -20.39
N ASP A 48 1.78 -13.03 -21.35
CA ASP A 48 1.53 -12.28 -22.58
C ASP A 48 0.82 -13.12 -23.65
N SER A 49 0.62 -12.53 -24.83
CA SER A 49 -0.05 -13.17 -25.96
C SER A 49 0.61 -14.48 -26.41
N TYR A 50 1.89 -14.66 -26.10
CA TYR A 50 2.71 -15.80 -26.54
C TYR A 50 2.91 -16.83 -25.43
N GLY A 51 2.38 -16.58 -24.22
CA GLY A 51 2.54 -17.46 -23.06
C GLY A 51 3.89 -17.32 -22.35
N ARG A 52 4.64 -16.24 -22.63
CA ARG A 52 5.83 -15.89 -21.84
C ARG A 52 5.40 -15.46 -20.44
N ARG A 53 6.23 -15.74 -19.42
CA ARG A 53 5.98 -15.34 -18.03
C ARG A 53 6.62 -13.99 -17.78
N LEU A 54 5.82 -13.07 -17.24
CA LEU A 54 6.26 -11.70 -17.02
C LEU A 54 6.54 -11.45 -15.55
N LEU A 55 7.63 -10.71 -15.31
CA LEU A 55 7.90 -10.02 -14.05
C LEU A 55 7.73 -8.53 -14.30
N LEU A 56 6.81 -7.91 -13.58
CA LEU A 56 6.44 -6.51 -13.73
C LEU A 56 7.06 -5.71 -12.58
N HIS A 57 8.05 -4.87 -12.91
CA HIS A 57 8.70 -3.97 -11.96
C HIS A 57 8.31 -2.53 -12.27
N GLY A 58 8.02 -1.77 -11.22
CA GLY A 58 7.19 -0.59 -11.38
C GLY A 58 7.33 0.49 -10.33
N ALA A 59 6.53 1.52 -10.51
CA ALA A 59 6.46 2.70 -9.64
C ALA A 59 5.00 3.02 -9.28
N ASN A 60 4.81 3.58 -8.09
CA ASN A 60 3.63 4.37 -7.77
C ASN A 60 3.77 5.77 -8.39
N VAL A 61 2.68 6.27 -8.97
CA VAL A 61 2.61 7.59 -9.62
C VAL A 61 1.27 8.25 -9.26
N SER A 62 1.22 9.25 -8.41
CA SER A 62 2.28 9.63 -7.47
C SER A 62 1.63 10.05 -6.14
N GLY A 63 2.41 10.11 -5.05
CA GLY A 63 1.94 10.68 -3.78
C GLY A 63 1.39 12.12 -3.92
N LEU A 64 1.77 12.85 -4.97
CA LEU A 64 1.24 14.19 -5.27
C LEU A 64 -0.24 14.18 -5.65
N ASN A 65 -0.74 13.07 -6.22
CA ASN A 65 -2.12 12.95 -6.70
C ASN A 65 -3.13 12.95 -5.55
N LYS A 66 -2.66 12.79 -4.30
CA LYS A 66 -3.45 12.90 -3.07
C LYS A 66 -4.05 14.30 -2.87
N LEU A 67 -3.52 15.31 -3.55
CA LEU A 67 -3.81 16.72 -3.29
C LEU A 67 -4.29 17.45 -4.56
N PRO A 68 -5.27 18.37 -4.44
CA PRO A 68 -5.73 19.16 -5.57
C PRO A 68 -4.59 20.00 -6.15
N SER A 69 -4.63 20.23 -7.46
CA SER A 69 -3.76 21.17 -8.16
C SER A 69 -4.24 22.61 -7.97
N GLU A 70 -5.55 22.82 -7.96
CA GLU A 70 -6.17 24.14 -7.78
C GLU A 70 -7.35 24.07 -6.78
N PRO A 71 -7.38 24.93 -5.74
CA PRO A 71 -6.22 25.64 -5.21
C PRO A 71 -5.11 24.64 -4.83
N ASN A 72 -3.87 25.13 -4.72
CA ASN A 72 -2.75 24.23 -4.44
C ASN A 72 -2.89 23.60 -3.04
N GLY A 73 -3.22 22.31 -3.01
CA GLY A 73 -3.50 21.57 -1.78
C GLY A 73 -2.30 21.11 -0.96
N PHE A 74 -1.08 21.62 -1.20
CA PHE A 74 0.10 21.23 -0.44
C PHE A 74 -0.12 21.37 1.07
N THR A 75 0.22 20.32 1.82
CA THR A 75 -0.16 20.22 3.24
C THR A 75 0.59 21.21 4.14
N HIS A 76 1.76 21.69 3.69
CA HIS A 76 2.59 22.68 4.39
C HIS A 76 2.17 24.13 4.11
N ARG A 77 1.07 24.36 3.39
CA ARG A 77 0.58 25.70 3.06
C ARG A 77 -0.64 26.04 3.91
N GLU A 78 -0.66 27.28 4.40
CA GLU A 78 -1.85 27.87 4.98
C GLU A 78 -2.86 28.17 3.86
N MET A 79 -4.05 27.57 3.95
CA MET A 79 -5.11 27.71 2.94
C MET A 79 -6.29 28.56 3.42
N GLY A 80 -6.33 28.96 4.70
CA GLY A 80 -7.43 29.74 5.26
C GLY A 80 -8.81 29.12 4.98
N GLU A 81 -9.72 29.93 4.42
CA GLU A 81 -11.08 29.48 4.08
C GLU A 81 -11.13 28.51 2.89
N GLU A 82 -10.15 28.55 1.98
CA GLU A 82 -10.06 27.62 0.84
C GLU A 82 -9.89 26.17 1.30
N TRP A 83 -9.31 25.95 2.49
CA TRP A 83 -9.22 24.62 3.08
C TRP A 83 -10.59 23.95 3.21
N TYR A 84 -11.60 24.72 3.64
CA TYR A 84 -12.94 24.21 3.90
C TYR A 84 -13.82 24.12 2.65
N ASP A 85 -13.35 24.63 1.51
CA ASP A 85 -14.03 24.44 0.23
C ASP A 85 -13.73 23.04 -0.31
N GLY A 86 -14.76 22.19 -0.25
CA GLY A 86 -14.75 20.82 -0.76
C GLY A 86 -15.09 20.71 -2.25
N GLU A 87 -15.75 21.72 -2.80
CA GLU A 87 -16.42 21.66 -4.11
C GLU A 87 -15.62 22.42 -5.17
N GLY A 88 -14.98 23.53 -4.82
CA GLY A 88 -14.19 24.37 -5.73
C GLY A 88 -12.77 23.88 -5.99
N VAL A 89 -12.53 22.57 -6.03
CA VAL A 89 -11.19 21.99 -6.22
C VAL A 89 -11.02 21.34 -7.60
N SER A 90 -9.78 21.24 -8.08
CA SER A 90 -9.42 20.54 -9.32
C SER A 90 -8.20 19.67 -9.10
N PHE A 91 -8.18 18.52 -9.76
CA PHE A 91 -7.04 17.59 -9.80
C PHE A 91 -6.42 17.51 -11.20
N VAL A 92 -6.90 18.30 -12.16
CA VAL A 92 -6.33 18.38 -13.52
C VAL A 92 -4.86 18.77 -13.42
N GLY A 93 -4.00 18.06 -14.16
CA GLY A 93 -2.55 18.27 -14.09
C GLY A 93 -1.83 17.52 -12.96
N ARG A 94 -2.51 16.61 -12.25
CA ARG A 94 -1.88 15.62 -11.35
C ARG A 94 -1.76 14.26 -12.07
N PRO A 95 -0.58 13.64 -12.16
CA PRO A 95 0.67 13.94 -11.43
C PRO A 95 1.47 15.13 -12.00
N TRP A 96 1.29 15.48 -13.27
CA TRP A 96 1.98 16.60 -13.93
C TRP A 96 1.15 17.15 -15.12
N PRO A 97 1.39 18.38 -15.58
CA PRO A 97 0.77 18.91 -16.80
C PRO A 97 1.07 18.05 -18.05
N LEU A 98 0.16 18.00 -19.02
CA LEU A 98 0.30 17.08 -20.17
C LEU A 98 1.58 17.33 -20.98
N GLU A 99 2.00 18.58 -21.08
CA GLU A 99 3.22 19.04 -21.75
C GLU A 99 4.52 18.44 -21.15
N GLU A 100 4.52 18.10 -19.87
CA GLU A 100 5.67 17.49 -19.17
C GLU A 100 5.69 15.95 -19.32
N SER A 101 4.62 15.35 -19.87
CA SER A 101 4.44 13.90 -19.88
C SER A 101 5.56 13.15 -20.60
N HIS A 102 6.03 13.68 -21.73
CA HIS A 102 7.06 12.99 -22.52
C HIS A 102 8.35 12.80 -21.73
N GLU A 103 8.75 13.77 -20.90
CA GLU A 103 9.94 13.67 -20.07
C GLU A 103 9.76 12.66 -18.93
N HIS A 104 8.66 12.76 -18.18
CA HIS A 104 8.37 11.86 -17.06
C HIS A 104 8.21 10.40 -17.49
N LEU A 105 7.51 10.16 -18.61
CA LEU A 105 7.33 8.80 -19.14
C LEU A 105 8.65 8.24 -19.69
N SER A 106 9.50 9.09 -20.30
CA SER A 106 10.85 8.69 -20.74
C SER A 106 11.74 8.28 -19.56
N ARG A 107 11.67 9.00 -18.43
CA ARG A 107 12.40 8.66 -17.21
C ARG A 107 12.01 7.27 -16.68
N LEU A 108 10.71 7.01 -16.53
CA LEU A 108 10.20 5.73 -16.05
C LEU A 108 10.61 4.55 -16.96
N ARG A 109 10.51 4.74 -18.29
CA ARG A 109 11.00 3.77 -19.28
C ARG A 109 12.50 3.52 -19.12
N ASN A 110 13.32 4.57 -19.11
CA ASN A 110 14.79 4.49 -19.00
C ASN A 110 15.23 3.75 -17.71
N TRP A 111 14.50 3.93 -16.62
CA TRP A 111 14.77 3.25 -15.36
C TRP A 111 14.24 1.81 -15.28
N GLY A 112 13.51 1.35 -16.31
CA GLY A 112 12.92 0.02 -16.37
C GLY A 112 11.71 -0.18 -15.44
N LEU A 113 11.08 0.92 -15.02
CA LEU A 113 9.91 0.96 -14.12
C LEU A 113 8.64 1.26 -14.94
N THR A 114 8.24 0.31 -15.78
CA THR A 114 7.17 0.49 -16.78
C THR A 114 5.80 0.02 -16.31
N PHE A 115 5.74 -0.64 -15.16
CA PHE A 115 4.49 -1.05 -14.53
C PHE A 115 4.05 0.01 -13.52
N ILE A 116 2.92 0.67 -13.73
CA ILE A 116 2.51 1.83 -12.94
C ILE A 116 1.29 1.52 -12.07
N ARG A 117 1.38 1.85 -10.77
CA ARG A 117 0.22 2.00 -9.88
C ARG A 117 -0.16 3.48 -9.89
N LEU A 118 -1.25 3.84 -10.58
CA LEU A 118 -1.66 5.23 -10.73
C LEU A 118 -2.61 5.63 -9.61
N VAL A 119 -2.16 6.53 -8.74
CA VAL A 119 -2.90 7.05 -7.60
C VAL A 119 -4.04 7.95 -8.09
N VAL A 120 -5.29 7.57 -7.78
CA VAL A 120 -6.49 8.36 -8.08
C VAL A 120 -7.40 8.39 -6.85
N PRO A 121 -7.44 9.49 -6.08
CA PRO A 121 -8.37 9.60 -4.97
C PRO A 121 -9.81 9.79 -5.47
N TRP A 122 -10.78 9.31 -4.69
CA TRP A 122 -12.21 9.47 -5.00
C TRP A 122 -12.62 10.95 -5.13
N GLU A 123 -12.04 11.84 -4.32
CA GLU A 123 -12.23 13.29 -4.40
C GLU A 123 -11.91 13.85 -5.79
N ALA A 124 -10.89 13.35 -6.46
CA ALA A 124 -10.54 13.80 -7.81
C ALA A 124 -11.64 13.52 -8.85
N LEU A 125 -12.50 12.54 -8.58
CA LEU A 125 -13.59 12.13 -9.48
C LEU A 125 -14.92 12.82 -9.14
N GLU A 126 -15.17 13.11 -7.86
CA GLU A 126 -16.51 13.43 -7.35
C GLU A 126 -16.48 14.46 -6.21
N HIS A 127 -15.62 15.48 -6.30
CA HIS A 127 -15.48 16.52 -5.28
C HIS A 127 -16.75 17.40 -5.13
N SER A 128 -17.44 17.72 -6.23
CA SER A 128 -18.55 18.70 -6.22
C SER A 128 -19.82 18.20 -5.53
N GLY A 129 -19.93 16.89 -5.32
CA GLY A 129 -21.09 16.27 -4.68
C GLY A 129 -21.43 14.91 -5.25
N PRO A 130 -22.30 14.16 -4.57
CA PRO A 130 -22.64 12.79 -4.97
C PRO A 130 -23.33 12.76 -6.35
N GLY A 131 -22.75 12.01 -7.27
CA GLY A 131 -23.14 11.86 -8.66
C GLY A 131 -22.72 13.00 -9.59
N LEU A 132 -21.89 13.93 -9.13
CA LEU A 132 -21.36 15.05 -9.91
C LEU A 132 -19.89 14.82 -10.23
N TYR A 133 -19.63 14.23 -11.40
CA TYR A 133 -18.28 13.81 -11.77
C TYR A 133 -17.47 14.90 -12.47
N ASP A 134 -16.18 15.03 -12.14
CA ASP A 134 -15.25 15.95 -12.80
C ASP A 134 -14.85 15.45 -14.20
N THR A 135 -15.62 15.86 -15.20
CA THR A 135 -15.37 15.48 -16.61
C THR A 135 -14.05 16.02 -17.17
N SER A 136 -13.50 17.08 -16.60
CA SER A 136 -12.23 17.67 -17.01
C SER A 136 -11.07 16.77 -16.56
N TYR A 137 -11.08 16.34 -15.29
CA TYR A 137 -10.09 15.40 -14.78
C TYR A 137 -10.16 14.03 -15.47
N LEU A 138 -11.37 13.51 -15.72
CA LEU A 138 -11.57 12.29 -16.50
C LEU A 138 -10.97 12.38 -17.92
N SER A 139 -11.09 13.54 -18.58
CA SER A 139 -10.54 13.77 -19.91
C SER A 139 -9.02 13.95 -19.90
N TYR A 140 -8.50 14.62 -18.87
CA TYR A 140 -7.07 14.74 -18.63
C TYR A 140 -6.42 13.36 -18.43
N LEU A 141 -6.98 12.49 -17.57
CA LEU A 141 -6.44 11.14 -17.34
C LEU A 141 -6.46 10.29 -18.61
N HIS A 142 -7.53 10.35 -19.41
CA HIS A 142 -7.58 9.66 -20.70
C HIS A 142 -6.47 10.12 -21.65
N SER A 143 -6.23 11.42 -21.70
CA SER A 143 -5.17 12.00 -22.55
C SER A 143 -3.77 11.56 -22.09
N LEU A 144 -3.50 11.60 -20.79
CA LEU A 144 -2.25 11.14 -20.20
C LEU A 144 -2.02 9.64 -20.46
N LEU A 145 -3.02 8.80 -20.18
CA LEU A 145 -2.91 7.34 -20.31
C LEU A 145 -2.85 6.88 -21.76
N SER A 146 -3.30 7.69 -22.71
CA SER A 146 -3.12 7.43 -24.15
C SER A 146 -1.65 7.56 -24.60
N LEU A 147 -0.79 8.23 -23.83
CA LEU A 147 0.64 8.35 -24.12
C LEU A 147 1.46 7.15 -23.60
N PHE A 148 1.00 6.48 -22.55
CA PHE A 148 1.75 5.40 -21.87
C PHE A 148 2.26 4.30 -22.82
N PRO A 149 1.46 3.77 -23.78
CA PRO A 149 1.93 2.70 -24.66
C PRO A 149 3.11 3.11 -25.55
N GLN A 150 3.25 4.41 -25.88
CA GLN A 150 4.38 4.94 -26.67
C GLN A 150 5.72 4.78 -25.94
N TYR A 151 5.67 4.66 -24.61
CA TYR A 151 6.82 4.48 -23.73
C TYR A 151 6.91 3.06 -23.17
N GLY A 152 6.02 2.16 -23.60
CA GLY A 152 5.95 0.79 -23.10
C GLY A 152 5.34 0.67 -21.70
N LEU A 153 4.65 1.69 -21.20
CA LEU A 153 4.04 1.67 -19.87
C LEU A 153 2.64 1.04 -19.90
N LYS A 154 2.31 0.31 -18.84
CA LYS A 154 0.94 -0.09 -18.48
C LYS A 154 0.66 0.24 -17.03
N CYS A 155 -0.61 0.48 -16.69
CA CYS A 155 -1.01 0.82 -15.35
C CYS A 155 -2.28 0.08 -14.90
N TYR A 156 -2.42 -0.06 -13.58
CA TYR A 156 -3.72 -0.19 -12.94
C TYR A 156 -4.03 1.10 -12.17
N ILE A 157 -5.32 1.39 -12.04
CA ILE A 157 -5.81 2.52 -11.28
C ILE A 157 -5.95 2.11 -9.82
N ASP A 158 -5.43 2.93 -8.93
CA ASP A 158 -5.52 2.77 -7.49
C ASP A 158 -6.49 3.80 -6.89
N PRO A 159 -7.68 3.37 -6.44
CA PRO A 159 -8.57 4.15 -5.58
C PRO A 159 -7.90 4.50 -4.24
N HIS A 160 -7.07 5.54 -4.27
CA HIS A 160 -6.17 5.85 -3.18
C HIS A 160 -6.86 6.61 -2.05
N GLN A 161 -6.51 6.27 -0.81
CA GLN A 161 -6.91 7.02 0.38
C GLN A 161 -5.88 6.83 1.48
N ASP A 162 -5.78 7.83 2.34
CA ASP A 162 -5.13 7.76 3.64
C ASP A 162 -6.03 8.51 4.61
N VAL A 163 -6.29 7.96 5.79
CA VAL A 163 -7.09 8.65 6.82
C VAL A 163 -8.42 9.15 6.25
N TRP A 164 -9.05 8.37 5.36
CA TRP A 164 -10.33 8.65 4.71
C TRP A 164 -10.35 9.83 3.73
N SER A 165 -9.99 11.05 4.14
CA SER A 165 -10.18 12.30 3.39
C SER A 165 -9.12 13.33 3.78
N ARG A 166 -8.87 14.31 2.92
CA ARG A 166 -7.99 15.45 3.25
C ARG A 166 -8.47 16.20 4.49
N HIS A 167 -9.78 16.35 4.66
CA HIS A 167 -10.34 17.04 5.83
C HIS A 167 -10.24 16.23 7.12
N SER A 168 -10.06 14.92 7.06
CA SER A 168 -9.74 14.10 8.23
C SER A 168 -8.23 13.97 8.48
N GLY A 169 -7.39 14.64 7.69
CA GLY A 169 -5.94 14.70 7.86
C GLY A 169 -5.10 13.88 6.89
N GLY A 170 -5.73 13.25 5.90
CA GLY A 170 -5.04 12.45 4.89
C GLY A 170 -5.43 12.79 3.46
N SER A 171 -6.04 11.86 2.73
CA SER A 171 -6.48 11.98 1.33
C SER A 171 -7.52 10.91 0.98
N GLY A 172 -8.22 11.05 -0.15
CA GLY A 172 -9.07 9.97 -0.67
C GLY A 172 -10.50 10.41 -0.95
N ALA A 173 -11.39 10.24 0.02
CA ALA A 173 -12.82 10.49 -0.10
C ALA A 173 -13.16 12.00 -0.17
N PRO A 174 -14.15 12.40 -0.99
CA PRO A 174 -14.64 13.77 -1.04
C PRO A 174 -15.18 14.27 0.30
N THR A 175 -15.08 15.58 0.52
CA THR A 175 -15.61 16.28 1.71
C THR A 175 -17.06 15.93 2.05
N TRP A 176 -17.91 15.84 1.02
CA TRP A 176 -19.34 15.60 1.21
C TRP A 176 -19.62 14.27 1.91
N THR A 177 -18.70 13.29 1.87
CA THR A 177 -18.84 12.02 2.60
C THR A 177 -18.86 12.22 4.12
N LEU A 178 -18.07 13.17 4.64
CA LEU A 178 -18.04 13.53 6.05
C LEU A 178 -19.29 14.32 6.44
N THR A 179 -19.72 15.25 5.58
CA THR A 179 -20.98 15.98 5.75
C THR A 179 -22.18 15.03 5.77
N LEU A 180 -22.21 14.02 4.88
CA LEU A 180 -23.28 13.03 4.76
C LEU A 180 -23.44 12.15 6.02
N ILE A 181 -22.36 11.89 6.75
CA ILE A 181 -22.45 11.17 8.04
C ILE A 181 -22.81 12.12 9.19
N GLY A 182 -22.89 13.42 8.94
CA GLY A 182 -23.31 14.44 9.89
C GLY A 182 -22.16 15.18 10.57
N LEU A 183 -20.94 15.10 10.05
CA LEU A 183 -19.77 15.78 10.61
C LEU A 183 -19.57 17.19 10.05
N ASP A 184 -19.07 18.09 10.89
CA ASP A 184 -18.72 19.47 10.57
C ASP A 184 -17.19 19.64 10.55
N ILE A 185 -16.62 19.71 9.34
CA ILE A 185 -15.18 19.84 9.11
C ILE A 185 -14.58 21.10 9.76
N ARG A 186 -15.39 22.16 9.97
CA ARG A 186 -14.92 23.43 10.57
C ARG A 186 -14.59 23.29 12.04
N SER A 187 -15.15 22.27 12.70
CA SER A 187 -14.97 22.04 14.13
C SER A 187 -13.90 21.00 14.44
N PHE A 188 -13.27 20.38 13.44
CA PHE A 188 -12.37 19.25 13.64
C PHE A 188 -11.11 19.55 14.44
N LYS A 189 -10.39 20.65 14.13
CA LYS A 189 -9.20 21.07 14.91
C LYS A 189 -9.57 21.31 16.37
N GLN A 190 -10.65 22.05 16.60
CA GLN A 190 -11.10 22.46 17.93
C GLN A 190 -11.56 21.30 18.82
N THR A 191 -12.18 20.28 18.20
CA THR A 191 -12.66 19.09 18.90
C THR A 191 -11.66 17.94 18.91
N GLY A 192 -10.55 18.04 18.17
CA GLY A 192 -9.62 16.92 17.97
C GLY A 192 -10.20 15.77 17.15
N ALA A 193 -11.33 15.99 16.45
CA ALA A 193 -11.99 14.96 15.65
C ALA A 193 -11.17 14.51 14.43
N ALA A 194 -10.23 15.33 13.99
CA ALA A 194 -9.21 15.04 12.98
C ALA A 194 -7.95 15.88 13.24
N HIS A 195 -6.84 15.50 12.62
CA HIS A 195 -5.60 16.28 12.64
C HIS A 195 -5.08 16.43 11.21
N ALA A 196 -5.22 17.63 10.65
CA ALA A 196 -4.76 17.97 9.32
C ALA A 196 -3.59 18.96 9.40
N HIS A 197 -2.49 18.66 8.69
CA HIS A 197 -1.27 19.47 8.71
C HIS A 197 -1.50 20.92 8.26
N ASN A 198 -2.37 21.15 7.26
CA ASN A 198 -2.73 22.51 6.81
C ASN A 198 -3.32 23.40 7.91
N LEU A 199 -3.88 22.79 8.96
CA LEU A 199 -4.45 23.50 10.10
C LEU A 199 -3.49 23.54 11.29
N HIS A 200 -2.32 22.92 11.21
CA HIS A 200 -1.36 22.76 12.29
C HIS A 200 0.05 23.14 11.80
N LEU A 201 0.23 24.42 11.48
CA LEU A 201 1.46 24.99 10.92
C LEU A 201 2.22 25.88 11.93
N GLU A 202 1.73 26.00 13.16
CA GLU A 202 2.39 26.79 14.20
C GLU A 202 3.68 26.09 14.68
N PRO A 203 4.70 26.82 15.17
CA PRO A 203 5.97 26.22 15.58
C PRO A 203 5.87 25.17 16.69
N ASP A 204 4.81 25.23 17.52
CA ASP A 204 4.53 24.30 18.61
C ASP A 204 3.54 23.19 18.24
N ASP A 205 3.01 23.20 17.01
CA ASP A 205 2.13 22.14 16.53
C ASP A 205 2.88 20.80 16.38
N PRO A 206 2.19 19.65 16.54
CA PRO A 206 2.78 18.35 16.30
C PRO A 206 3.38 18.24 14.90
N PRO A 207 4.50 17.50 14.72
CA PRO A 207 5.09 17.33 13.41
C PRO A 207 4.12 16.59 12.47
N PRO A 208 4.17 16.84 11.15
CA PRO A 208 3.20 16.31 10.19
C PRO A 208 3.19 14.78 10.08
N LYS A 209 4.24 14.13 10.59
CA LYS A 209 4.48 12.68 10.58
C LYS A 209 3.57 11.88 11.52
N VAL A 210 2.66 12.52 12.25
CA VAL A 210 1.70 11.83 13.14
C VAL A 210 0.46 11.30 12.41
N TRP A 211 0.33 11.57 11.11
CA TRP A 211 -0.86 11.27 10.31
C TRP A 211 -1.39 9.82 10.39
N PRO A 212 -0.58 8.74 10.54
CA PRO A 212 -1.13 7.38 10.58
C PRO A 212 -2.09 7.16 11.76
N SER A 213 -1.87 7.85 12.88
CA SER A 213 -2.77 7.83 14.05
C SER A 213 -4.14 8.46 13.76
N GLY A 214 -4.27 9.21 12.67
CA GLY A 214 -5.50 9.86 12.24
C GLY A 214 -6.65 8.87 12.01
N MET A 215 -6.36 7.62 11.64
CA MET A 215 -7.36 6.55 11.44
C MET A 215 -8.19 6.29 12.71
N THR A 216 -7.65 6.57 13.89
CA THR A 216 -8.31 6.36 15.19
C THR A 216 -9.11 7.58 15.67
N LYS A 217 -8.98 8.72 15.00
CA LYS A 217 -9.73 9.93 15.35
C LYS A 217 -11.17 9.81 14.86
N LEU A 218 -12.06 10.56 15.50
CA LEU A 218 -13.51 10.46 15.32
C LEU A 218 -13.93 10.44 13.85
N ALA A 219 -13.39 11.37 13.04
CA ALA A 219 -13.84 11.56 11.66
C ALA A 219 -13.55 10.33 10.78
N ALA A 220 -12.28 9.93 10.68
CA ALA A 220 -11.88 8.79 9.84
C ALA A 220 -12.46 7.46 10.35
N ALA A 221 -12.40 7.22 11.67
CA ALA A 221 -12.93 5.99 12.25
C ALA A 221 -14.44 5.85 12.04
N THR A 222 -15.20 6.94 12.22
CA THR A 222 -16.66 6.92 11.99
C THR A 222 -16.97 6.72 10.50
N ALA A 223 -16.31 7.44 9.61
CA ALA A 223 -16.55 7.34 8.18
C ALA A 223 -16.25 5.94 7.63
N ALA A 224 -15.10 5.36 8.01
CA ALA A 224 -14.74 3.98 7.67
C ALA A 224 -15.77 2.97 8.19
N THR A 225 -16.20 3.10 9.45
CA THR A 225 -17.20 2.17 10.05
C THR A 225 -18.52 2.22 9.29
N VAL A 226 -18.99 3.41 8.95
CA VAL A 226 -20.24 3.61 8.23
C VAL A 226 -20.14 3.12 6.79
N PHE A 227 -19.01 3.34 6.12
CA PHE A 227 -18.77 2.84 4.77
C PHE A 227 -18.80 1.31 4.70
N TRP A 228 -18.20 0.62 5.67
CA TRP A 228 -18.13 -0.84 5.65
C TRP A 228 -19.40 -1.49 6.20
N ALA A 229 -19.95 -0.98 7.29
CA ALA A 229 -20.93 -1.69 8.12
C ALA A 229 -22.06 -0.77 8.64
N GLY A 230 -22.33 0.34 7.94
CA GLY A 230 -23.39 1.29 8.28
C GLY A 230 -24.80 0.66 8.35
N GLU A 231 -25.12 -0.33 7.51
CA GLU A 231 -26.42 -1.03 7.61
C GLU A 231 -26.57 -1.82 8.92
N VAL A 232 -25.44 -2.23 9.53
CA VAL A 232 -25.42 -3.07 10.74
C VAL A 232 -25.29 -2.20 11.99
N PHE A 233 -24.36 -1.25 12.00
CA PHE A 233 -24.02 -0.49 13.21
C PHE A 233 -24.62 0.92 13.25
N ALA A 234 -25.09 1.45 12.12
CA ALA A 234 -25.73 2.77 12.04
C ALA A 234 -27.13 2.75 11.34
N PRO A 235 -28.00 1.74 11.55
CA PRO A 235 -29.23 1.56 10.76
C PRO A 235 -30.26 2.69 10.91
N LYS A 236 -30.19 3.49 11.99
CA LYS A 236 -31.11 4.64 12.19
C LYS A 236 -30.81 5.80 11.25
N ARG A 237 -29.58 5.91 10.75
CA ARG A 237 -29.19 7.01 9.85
C ARG A 237 -29.39 6.59 8.40
N ARG A 238 -30.43 7.16 7.78
CA ARG A 238 -30.77 6.98 6.36
C ARG A 238 -30.60 8.27 5.57
N VAL A 239 -30.56 8.13 4.25
CA VAL A 239 -30.44 9.24 3.31
C VAL A 239 -31.27 8.98 2.06
N ARG A 240 -31.83 10.04 1.47
CA ARG A 240 -32.55 9.95 0.20
C ARG A 240 -31.59 9.53 -0.90
N ARG A 241 -31.92 8.44 -1.59
CA ARG A 241 -31.14 7.91 -2.72
C ARG A 241 -30.96 8.95 -3.82
N ARG A 242 -31.98 9.78 -4.07
CA ARG A 242 -31.94 10.85 -5.08
C ARG A 242 -30.98 12.01 -4.80
N LEU A 243 -30.37 12.09 -3.61
CA LEU A 243 -29.27 13.03 -3.39
C LEU A 243 -28.08 12.72 -4.31
N HIS A 244 -27.88 11.46 -4.67
CA HIS A 244 -26.91 11.08 -5.67
C HIS A 244 -27.42 11.42 -7.08
N GLN A 245 -26.76 12.35 -7.75
CA GLN A 245 -27.21 12.88 -9.03
C GLN A 245 -26.85 12.02 -10.25
N GLY A 246 -26.07 10.94 -10.07
CA GLY A 246 -25.71 9.99 -11.12
C GLY A 246 -26.80 8.96 -11.41
N GLU A 247 -26.53 8.05 -12.36
CA GLU A 247 -27.49 7.05 -12.86
C GLU A 247 -28.09 6.20 -11.73
N TRP A 248 -27.26 5.68 -10.82
CA TRP A 248 -27.70 4.85 -9.70
C TRP A 248 -28.71 5.57 -8.79
N GLY A 249 -28.48 6.84 -8.49
CA GLY A 249 -29.37 7.63 -7.63
C GLY A 249 -30.70 7.98 -8.32
N ARG A 250 -30.64 8.33 -9.62
CA ARG A 250 -31.82 8.64 -10.45
C ARG A 250 -32.72 7.43 -10.71
N ALA A 251 -32.17 6.23 -10.68
CA ALA A 251 -32.93 4.98 -10.83
C ALA A 251 -33.85 4.66 -9.64
N GLY A 252 -33.66 5.30 -8.49
CA GLY A 252 -34.48 5.12 -7.30
C GLY A 252 -35.82 5.88 -7.36
N LYS A 253 -36.75 5.50 -6.46
CA LYS A 253 -37.99 6.26 -6.25
C LYS A 253 -37.68 7.62 -5.59
N GLU A 254 -38.61 8.56 -5.69
CA GLU A 254 -38.40 9.95 -5.25
C GLU A 254 -38.15 10.10 -3.75
N ASP A 255 -38.84 9.28 -2.99
CA ASP A 255 -38.88 9.18 -1.55
C ASP A 255 -38.08 7.97 -1.02
N GLU A 256 -37.33 7.28 -1.88
CA GLU A 256 -36.53 6.12 -1.47
C GLU A 256 -35.36 6.56 -0.58
N GLU A 257 -35.33 6.01 0.63
CA GLU A 257 -34.21 6.16 1.55
C GLU A 257 -33.38 4.88 1.64
N VAL A 258 -32.08 5.03 1.57
CA VAL A 258 -31.08 3.97 1.76
C VAL A 258 -30.25 4.29 3.00
N GLY A 259 -29.61 3.30 3.61
CA GLY A 259 -28.65 3.58 4.67
C GLY A 259 -27.32 4.11 4.10
N LEU A 260 -26.49 4.64 5.00
CA LEU A 260 -25.25 5.34 4.64
C LEU A 260 -24.22 4.42 3.96
N GLN A 261 -24.14 3.15 4.37
CA GLN A 261 -23.24 2.16 3.77
C GLN A 261 -23.57 1.99 2.28
N VAL A 262 -24.84 1.75 1.96
CA VAL A 262 -25.29 1.58 0.58
C VAL A 262 -24.98 2.85 -0.21
N PHE A 263 -25.35 4.03 0.30
CA PHE A 263 -25.11 5.28 -0.40
C PHE A 263 -23.63 5.50 -0.71
N LEU A 264 -22.75 5.43 0.29
CA LEU A 264 -21.33 5.71 0.10
C LEU A 264 -20.64 4.68 -0.81
N GLN A 265 -20.96 3.39 -0.66
CA GLN A 265 -20.36 2.34 -1.49
C GLN A 265 -20.81 2.45 -2.95
N GLU A 266 -22.08 2.74 -3.20
CA GLU A 266 -22.60 2.88 -4.58
C GLU A 266 -22.05 4.15 -5.23
N SER A 267 -21.94 5.27 -4.51
CA SER A 267 -21.29 6.49 -5.02
C SER A 267 -19.85 6.23 -5.44
N MET A 268 -19.04 5.60 -4.57
CA MET A 268 -17.65 5.28 -4.90
C MET A 268 -17.57 4.30 -6.08
N CYS A 269 -18.40 3.25 -6.10
CA CYS A 269 -18.43 2.30 -7.22
C CYS A 269 -18.79 2.98 -8.53
N GLU A 270 -19.77 3.88 -8.54
CA GLU A 270 -20.17 4.60 -9.75
C GLU A 270 -19.14 5.64 -10.18
N ALA A 271 -18.48 6.37 -9.26
CA ALA A 271 -17.42 7.32 -9.61
C ALA A 271 -16.25 6.62 -10.33
N PHE A 272 -15.71 5.53 -9.75
CA PHE A 272 -14.67 4.73 -10.41
C PHE A 272 -15.20 3.95 -11.61
N GLY A 273 -16.49 3.61 -11.62
CA GLY A 273 -17.18 3.03 -12.76
C GLY A 273 -17.22 3.96 -13.97
N VAL A 274 -17.49 5.25 -13.76
CA VAL A 274 -17.46 6.27 -14.82
C VAL A 274 -16.05 6.52 -15.31
N LEU A 275 -15.05 6.52 -14.42
CA LEU A 275 -13.64 6.53 -14.81
C LEU A 275 -13.30 5.30 -15.68
N ALA A 276 -13.74 4.11 -15.28
CA ALA A 276 -13.57 2.89 -16.04
C ALA A 276 -14.24 3.01 -17.43
N ASP A 277 -15.47 3.53 -17.50
CA ASP A 277 -16.17 3.74 -18.77
C ASP A 277 -15.40 4.71 -19.69
N LYS A 278 -14.75 5.74 -19.12
CA LYS A 278 -13.93 6.72 -19.85
C LYS A 278 -12.62 6.12 -20.36
N LEU A 279 -11.98 5.22 -19.59
CA LEU A 279 -10.66 4.65 -19.88
C LEU A 279 -10.68 3.34 -20.67
N ARG A 280 -11.87 2.83 -21.03
CA ARG A 280 -12.07 1.51 -21.65
C ARG A 280 -11.29 1.26 -22.95
N ASP A 281 -10.94 2.30 -23.68
CA ASP A 281 -10.19 2.27 -24.93
C ASP A 281 -8.68 2.55 -24.75
N CYS A 282 -8.24 2.89 -23.55
CA CYS A 282 -6.82 3.10 -23.25
C CYS A 282 -6.07 1.77 -23.11
N GLU A 283 -5.18 1.46 -24.05
CA GLU A 283 -4.36 0.24 -24.04
C GLU A 283 -3.49 0.10 -22.77
N ALA A 284 -3.13 1.23 -22.15
CA ALA A 284 -2.33 1.26 -20.93
C ALA A 284 -3.04 0.66 -19.72
N VAL A 285 -4.37 0.74 -19.66
CA VAL A 285 -5.14 0.40 -18.47
C VAL A 285 -5.46 -1.09 -18.43
N MET A 286 -4.92 -1.79 -17.43
CA MET A 286 -5.11 -3.23 -17.27
C MET A 286 -6.15 -3.61 -16.22
N GLY A 287 -6.60 -2.65 -15.39
CA GLY A 287 -7.59 -2.93 -14.35
C GLY A 287 -7.55 -1.91 -13.22
N PHE A 288 -8.17 -2.30 -12.11
CA PHE A 288 -8.39 -1.45 -10.94
C PHE A 288 -8.05 -2.24 -9.67
N GLU A 289 -7.37 -1.57 -8.75
CA GLU A 289 -7.38 -1.91 -7.34
C GLU A 289 -8.73 -1.51 -6.71
N VAL A 290 -9.07 -2.12 -5.58
CA VAL A 290 -10.36 -1.88 -4.91
C VAL A 290 -10.29 -0.66 -3.99
N MET A 291 -9.25 -0.55 -3.17
CA MET A 291 -9.03 0.54 -2.22
C MET A 291 -7.63 0.43 -1.61
N ASN A 292 -6.87 1.53 -1.62
CA ASN A 292 -5.60 1.63 -0.89
C ASN A 292 -5.82 1.54 0.62
N GLU A 293 -4.97 0.78 1.29
CA GLU A 293 -4.82 0.55 2.72
C GLU A 293 -6.16 0.60 3.48
N PRO A 294 -7.11 -0.30 3.15
CA PRO A 294 -8.45 -0.22 3.69
C PRO A 294 -8.40 -0.35 5.21
N HIS A 295 -9.09 0.54 5.92
CA HIS A 295 -9.18 0.53 7.39
C HIS A 295 -10.62 0.19 7.82
N ARG A 296 -10.78 -0.69 8.81
CA ARG A 296 -12.09 -1.19 9.26
C ARG A 296 -12.86 -0.22 10.16
N GLY A 297 -12.24 0.87 10.59
CA GLY A 297 -12.84 1.80 11.55
C GLY A 297 -13.01 1.12 12.91
N TYR A 298 -14.23 1.17 13.47
CA TYR A 298 -14.57 0.51 14.72
C TYR A 298 -14.99 -0.95 14.54
N VAL A 299 -15.19 -1.45 13.31
CA VAL A 299 -15.62 -2.84 13.10
C VAL A 299 -14.58 -3.81 13.70
N GLU A 300 -15.03 -4.85 14.41
CA GLU A 300 -14.19 -5.78 15.19
C GLU A 300 -13.49 -5.19 16.42
N LEU A 301 -13.75 -3.92 16.78
CA LEU A 301 -13.15 -3.30 17.96
C LEU A 301 -13.53 -4.09 19.24
N LEU A 302 -12.51 -4.60 19.94
CA LEU A 302 -12.69 -5.40 21.16
C LEU A 302 -13.41 -4.64 22.27
N SER A 303 -13.13 -3.34 22.37
CA SER A 303 -13.74 -2.44 23.36
C SER A 303 -13.59 -0.98 22.90
N PRO A 304 -14.63 -0.14 23.02
CA PRO A 304 -14.52 1.29 22.72
C PRO A 304 -13.52 2.07 23.61
N TYR A 305 -12.96 1.42 24.63
CA TYR A 305 -11.90 1.98 25.49
C TYR A 305 -10.48 1.74 24.96
N SER A 306 -10.27 0.88 23.96
CA SER A 306 -8.92 0.52 23.51
C SER A 306 -8.89 0.04 22.05
N TRP A 307 -7.88 0.51 21.30
CA TRP A 307 -7.56 0.07 19.94
C TRP A 307 -6.68 -1.19 19.92
N ASP A 308 -6.51 -1.81 18.74
CA ASP A 308 -5.61 -2.96 18.55
C ASP A 308 -4.24 -2.48 18.06
N PHE A 309 -3.26 -2.49 18.96
CA PHE A 309 -1.89 -2.05 18.64
C PHE A 309 -1.15 -2.95 17.63
N ASN A 310 -1.72 -4.09 17.21
CA ASN A 310 -1.16 -4.88 16.12
C ASN A 310 -1.48 -4.30 14.73
N THR A 311 -2.61 -3.60 14.60
CA THR A 311 -3.08 -3.01 13.34
C THR A 311 -3.09 -1.48 13.37
N ASP A 312 -3.21 -0.88 14.56
CA ASP A 312 -3.45 0.54 14.74
C ASP A 312 -2.20 1.26 15.29
N LEU A 313 -1.75 2.30 14.60
CA LEU A 313 -0.50 3.00 14.92
C LEU A 313 -0.73 4.15 15.91
N ALA A 314 -0.18 4.02 17.12
CA ALA A 314 -0.33 4.99 18.20
C ALA A 314 0.83 5.99 18.26
N ILE A 315 0.61 7.21 17.76
CA ILE A 315 1.55 8.34 17.82
C ILE A 315 0.78 9.63 18.14
N GLY A 316 1.34 10.49 18.99
CA GLY A 316 0.72 11.76 19.36
C GLY A 316 -0.54 11.55 20.21
N TYR A 317 -1.53 12.42 20.03
CA TYR A 317 -2.83 12.32 20.70
C TYR A 317 -3.66 11.16 20.13
N PHE A 318 -3.82 10.11 20.94
CA PHE A 318 -4.40 8.84 20.54
C PHE A 318 -5.61 8.48 21.42
N PRO A 319 -6.79 9.08 21.17
CA PRO A 319 -7.98 8.81 21.95
C PRO A 319 -8.52 7.39 21.66
N SER A 320 -9.07 6.75 22.69
CA SER A 320 -9.98 5.61 22.48
C SER A 320 -11.26 6.07 21.76
N ALA A 321 -12.04 5.12 21.25
CA ALA A 321 -13.28 5.43 20.53
C ALA A 321 -14.22 6.30 21.39
N VAL A 322 -14.50 5.90 22.65
CA VAL A 322 -15.39 6.67 23.54
C VAL A 322 -14.85 8.05 23.89
N GLN A 323 -13.53 8.18 24.05
CA GLN A 323 -12.88 9.48 24.26
C GLN A 323 -13.05 10.38 23.03
N SER A 324 -12.88 9.82 21.83
CA SER A 324 -13.08 10.56 20.57
C SER A 324 -14.52 11.01 20.37
N TRP A 325 -15.50 10.21 20.78
CA TRP A 325 -16.93 10.54 20.70
C TRP A 325 -17.30 11.67 21.67
N ALA A 326 -16.76 11.62 22.90
CA ALA A 326 -16.94 12.67 23.90
C ALA A 326 -16.32 14.00 23.46
N LEU A 327 -15.08 13.97 22.97
CA LEU A 327 -14.41 15.13 22.39
C LEU A 327 -15.22 15.72 21.21
N GLY A 328 -15.77 14.87 20.35
CA GLY A 328 -16.62 15.28 19.24
C GLY A 328 -17.93 15.96 19.64
N LEU A 329 -18.44 15.69 20.85
CA LEU A 329 -19.59 16.38 21.42
C LEU A 329 -19.20 17.63 22.24
N GLY A 330 -17.91 17.99 22.25
CA GLY A 330 -17.40 19.16 22.96
C GLY A 330 -17.13 18.93 24.45
N HIS A 331 -17.09 17.67 24.89
CA HIS A 331 -16.76 17.35 26.28
C HIS A 331 -15.25 17.33 26.53
N PRO A 332 -14.79 17.75 27.73
CA PRO A 332 -13.39 17.68 28.10
C PRO A 332 -12.97 16.24 28.39
N VAL A 333 -11.82 15.80 27.85
CA VAL A 333 -11.38 14.41 27.99
C VAL A 333 -9.87 14.35 28.25
N LEU A 334 -9.48 13.53 29.23
CA LEU A 334 -8.08 13.20 29.49
C LEU A 334 -7.64 12.10 28.51
N ILE A 335 -6.67 12.39 27.66
CA ILE A 335 -6.17 11.48 26.63
C ILE A 335 -4.69 11.17 26.79
N PRO A 336 -4.22 9.96 26.44
CA PRO A 336 -2.81 9.65 26.39
C PRO A 336 -2.14 10.30 25.17
N HIS A 337 -0.89 10.71 25.35
CA HIS A 337 0.01 11.09 24.27
C HIS A 337 1.11 10.02 24.11
N TYR A 338 1.27 9.50 22.88
CA TYR A 338 2.27 8.48 22.55
C TYR A 338 3.47 9.08 21.82
N ALA A 339 4.68 8.64 22.15
CA ALA A 339 5.88 8.93 21.36
C ALA A 339 6.40 7.66 20.67
N PRO A 340 7.03 7.80 19.48
CA PRO A 340 7.73 6.70 18.84
C PRO A 340 8.82 6.14 19.76
N SER A 341 8.76 4.84 20.03
CA SER A 341 9.79 4.08 20.74
C SER A 341 9.81 2.64 20.25
N PHE A 342 10.98 1.99 20.33
CA PHE A 342 11.18 0.59 19.97
C PHE A 342 11.42 -0.25 21.22
N PRO A 343 10.80 -1.43 21.37
CA PRO A 343 10.02 -2.17 20.36
C PRO A 343 8.53 -1.82 20.29
N VAL A 344 8.01 -1.04 21.24
CA VAL A 344 6.60 -0.61 21.30
C VAL A 344 6.52 0.88 21.62
N THR A 345 5.49 1.56 21.13
CA THR A 345 5.26 2.98 21.44
C THR A 345 4.92 3.15 22.92
N SER A 346 5.43 4.23 23.52
CA SER A 346 5.26 4.50 24.95
C SER A 346 4.37 5.72 25.16
N ILE A 347 3.50 5.63 26.17
CA ILE A 347 2.76 6.79 26.68
C ILE A 347 3.78 7.71 27.37
N THR A 348 3.88 8.96 26.92
CA THR A 348 4.78 9.93 27.53
C THR A 348 4.09 10.75 28.61
N HIS A 349 2.84 11.13 28.41
CA HIS A 349 2.04 11.89 29.36
C HIS A 349 0.54 11.78 29.00
N HIS A 350 -0.32 12.29 29.88
CA HIS A 350 -1.74 12.49 29.60
C HIS A 350 -2.04 13.98 29.49
N VAL A 351 -2.93 14.35 28.58
CA VAL A 351 -3.36 15.73 28.36
C VAL A 351 -4.88 15.83 28.47
N LEU A 352 -5.35 16.79 29.26
CA LEU A 352 -6.76 17.14 29.30
C LEU A 352 -7.09 18.06 28.13
N LEU A 353 -7.64 17.50 27.06
CA LEU A 353 -8.15 18.31 25.96
C LEU A 353 -9.52 18.86 26.31
N ARG A 354 -9.69 20.18 26.14
CA ARG A 354 -10.95 20.89 26.40
C ARG A 354 -11.41 21.60 25.14
N PRO A 355 -12.33 21.02 24.36
CA PRO A 355 -12.92 21.72 23.23
C PRO A 355 -13.54 23.05 23.66
N PRO A 356 -13.47 24.11 22.84
CA PRO A 356 -14.12 25.39 23.13
C PRO A 356 -15.61 25.22 23.46
N ARG A 357 -16.16 26.06 24.34
CA ARG A 357 -17.58 26.00 24.70
C ARG A 357 -18.46 26.07 23.45
N ARG A 358 -19.43 25.14 23.36
CA ARG A 358 -20.39 25.01 22.24
C ARG A 358 -19.77 24.55 20.90
N SER A 359 -18.52 24.09 20.89
CA SER A 359 -17.96 23.40 19.73
C SER A 359 -18.48 21.96 19.67
N SER A 360 -18.78 21.49 18.47
CA SER A 360 -19.25 20.13 18.19
C SER A 360 -18.74 19.73 16.82
N ALA A 361 -18.18 18.52 16.71
CA ALA A 361 -17.77 17.94 15.45
C ALA A 361 -18.96 17.51 14.58
N TRP A 362 -20.19 17.63 15.08
CA TRP A 362 -21.43 17.24 14.41
C TRP A 362 -22.22 18.47 13.96
N LEU A 363 -22.81 18.36 12.77
CA LEU A 363 -23.63 19.41 12.16
C LEU A 363 -24.87 19.72 13.01
N SER A 364 -25.23 21.00 13.05
CA SER A 364 -26.54 21.48 13.51
C SER A 364 -27.54 21.50 12.34
N PRO A 365 -28.84 21.27 12.55
CA PRO A 365 -29.87 21.46 11.51
C PRO A 365 -29.89 22.87 10.89
N SER A 366 -29.33 23.86 11.60
CA SER A 366 -29.20 25.24 11.14
C SER A 366 -27.93 25.50 10.30
N SER A 367 -27.02 24.54 10.17
CA SER A 367 -25.78 24.76 9.43
C SER A 367 -26.04 24.75 7.91
N PRO A 368 -25.36 25.60 7.12
CA PRO A 368 -25.49 25.57 5.66
C PRO A 368 -25.15 24.21 5.04
N ALA A 369 -24.13 23.53 5.57
CA ALA A 369 -23.74 22.21 5.09
C ALA A 369 -24.85 21.15 5.27
N TYR A 370 -25.57 21.16 6.40
CA TYR A 370 -26.73 20.30 6.59
C TYR A 370 -27.90 20.68 5.67
N GLN A 371 -28.13 21.97 5.43
CA GLN A 371 -29.20 22.42 4.54
C GLN A 371 -28.95 22.00 3.08
N ASN A 372 -27.69 22.03 2.64
CA ASN A 372 -27.29 21.64 1.29
C ASN A 372 -27.26 20.12 1.10
N LEU A 373 -26.77 19.38 2.09
CA LEU A 373 -26.68 17.92 2.05
C LEU A 373 -27.25 17.32 3.35
N PRO A 374 -28.59 17.26 3.47
CA PRO A 374 -29.23 16.85 4.70
C PRO A 374 -29.06 15.36 4.98
N THR A 375 -28.87 15.05 6.25
CA THR A 375 -28.91 13.70 6.82
C THR A 375 -30.26 13.51 7.53
N SER A 376 -30.68 12.27 7.78
CA SER A 376 -31.96 12.01 8.48
C SER A 376 -32.00 12.49 9.94
N SER A 377 -30.83 12.57 10.60
CA SER A 377 -30.68 13.04 11.97
C SER A 377 -29.32 13.70 12.19
N THR A 378 -29.19 14.53 13.22
CA THR A 378 -27.94 15.21 13.62
C THR A 378 -27.38 14.70 14.94
N GLY A 379 -26.14 15.09 15.26
CA GLY A 379 -25.44 14.65 16.48
C GLY A 379 -24.72 13.32 16.32
N CYS A 380 -24.14 12.83 17.42
CA CYS A 380 -23.29 11.64 17.42
C CYS A 380 -24.04 10.35 17.09
N ILE A 381 -23.69 9.73 15.95
CA ILE A 381 -24.26 8.47 15.47
C ILE A 381 -24.18 7.40 16.57
N TRP A 382 -23.05 7.28 17.25
CA TRP A 382 -22.84 6.22 18.23
C TRP A 382 -23.68 6.43 19.50
N ARG A 383 -23.94 7.68 19.89
CA ARG A 383 -24.89 7.98 20.98
C ARG A 383 -26.33 7.72 20.54
N GLU A 384 -26.71 8.10 19.32
CA GLU A 384 -28.03 7.84 18.74
C GLU A 384 -28.38 6.34 18.74
N HIS A 385 -27.38 5.47 18.56
CA HIS A 385 -27.53 4.02 18.60
C HIS A 385 -27.40 3.42 20.03
N GLY A 386 -27.27 4.27 21.05
CA GLY A 386 -27.18 3.88 22.45
C GLY A 386 -25.92 3.07 22.75
N VAL A 387 -24.81 3.35 22.05
CA VAL A 387 -23.52 2.68 22.27
C VAL A 387 -22.83 3.24 23.51
N TRP A 388 -23.03 4.53 23.79
CA TRP A 388 -22.41 5.24 24.90
C TRP A 388 -23.25 6.46 25.32
N GLU A 389 -22.99 6.99 26.51
CA GLU A 389 -23.57 8.22 27.07
C GLU A 389 -22.49 9.04 27.80
N TRP A 390 -22.73 10.33 27.99
CA TRP A 390 -21.89 11.17 28.86
C TRP A 390 -22.45 11.19 30.28
N ASP A 391 -21.63 10.90 31.28
CA ASP A 391 -22.01 10.95 32.69
C ASP A 391 -21.25 12.08 33.40
N GLU A 392 -21.93 13.20 33.64
CA GLU A 392 -21.37 14.38 34.34
C GLU A 392 -21.02 14.08 35.81
N ARG A 393 -21.52 12.99 36.39
CA ARG A 393 -21.31 12.64 37.80
C ARG A 393 -20.08 11.75 38.02
N LYS A 394 -19.48 11.25 36.93
CA LYS A 394 -18.29 10.38 37.00
C LYS A 394 -17.02 11.15 36.67
N GLY A 395 -16.03 11.04 37.55
CA GLY A 395 -14.78 11.79 37.44
C GLY A 395 -14.93 13.27 37.80
N GLU A 396 -13.82 14.01 37.75
CA GLU A 396 -13.81 15.44 38.12
C GLU A 396 -14.40 16.35 37.05
N VAL A 397 -14.43 15.89 35.79
CA VAL A 397 -14.87 16.69 34.63
C VAL A 397 -16.01 16.04 33.83
N GLY A 398 -16.54 14.90 34.30
CA GLY A 398 -17.44 14.01 33.56
C GLY A 398 -16.68 12.94 32.76
N GLU A 399 -17.35 11.84 32.43
CA GLU A 399 -16.75 10.71 31.69
C GLU A 399 -17.71 10.13 30.65
N GLY A 400 -17.15 9.66 29.52
CA GLY A 400 -17.90 8.88 28.53
C GLY A 400 -18.07 7.42 28.99
N VAL A 401 -19.31 7.00 29.19
CA VAL A 401 -19.66 5.65 29.65
C VAL A 401 -20.15 4.81 28.47
N VAL A 402 -19.46 3.71 28.19
CA VAL A 402 -19.88 2.74 27.17
C VAL A 402 -21.05 1.91 27.69
N LEU A 403 -22.16 1.91 26.95
CA LEU A 403 -23.38 1.15 27.26
C LEU A 403 -23.40 -0.23 26.57
N LYS A 404 -22.70 -0.35 25.43
CA LYS A 404 -22.62 -1.60 24.64
C LYS A 404 -21.17 -1.89 24.27
N GLN A 405 -20.46 -2.62 25.12
CA GLN A 405 -19.03 -2.87 24.96
C GLN A 405 -18.67 -3.67 23.71
N GLU A 406 -19.47 -4.68 23.35
CA GLU A 406 -19.21 -5.55 22.18
C GLU A 406 -19.93 -5.06 20.91
N TYR A 407 -20.44 -3.81 20.87
CA TYR A 407 -21.33 -3.35 19.80
C TYR A 407 -20.76 -3.50 18.40
N PHE A 408 -19.45 -3.33 18.22
CA PHE A 408 -18.80 -3.45 16.90
C PHE A 408 -18.16 -4.82 16.64
N ARG A 409 -18.10 -5.69 17.65
CA ARG A 409 -17.54 -7.04 17.56
C ARG A 409 -18.60 -8.08 17.20
N ARG A 410 -19.86 -7.81 17.53
CA ARG A 410 -20.98 -8.73 17.34
C ARG A 410 -22.15 -8.07 16.63
N PHE A 411 -22.91 -8.87 15.88
CA PHE A 411 -24.14 -8.38 15.25
C PHE A 411 -25.15 -7.94 16.32
N PRO A 412 -25.64 -6.68 16.29
CA PRO A 412 -26.54 -6.15 17.32
C PRO A 412 -27.97 -6.70 17.20
N GLU A 413 -28.34 -7.19 16.02
CA GLU A 413 -29.65 -7.78 15.69
C GLU A 413 -29.51 -8.82 14.58
N ASP A 414 -30.57 -9.60 14.35
CA ASP A 414 -30.65 -10.50 13.20
C ASP A 414 -30.70 -9.68 11.90
N CYS A 415 -29.76 -9.92 10.99
CA CYS A 415 -29.68 -9.16 9.74
C CYS A 415 -29.27 -10.02 8.55
N VAL A 416 -29.30 -9.44 7.35
CA VAL A 416 -28.78 -10.04 6.12
C VAL A 416 -27.70 -9.13 5.56
N VAL A 417 -26.49 -9.63 5.51
CA VAL A 417 -25.35 -8.96 4.91
C VAL A 417 -25.32 -9.28 3.40
N GLU A 418 -25.73 -8.32 2.59
CA GLU A 418 -25.81 -8.50 1.14
C GLU A 418 -24.44 -8.81 0.51
N GLY A 419 -24.42 -9.69 -0.49
CA GLY A 419 -23.20 -10.07 -1.21
C GLY A 419 -22.25 -11.03 -0.45
N CYS A 420 -22.47 -11.25 0.85
CA CYS A 420 -21.73 -12.24 1.64
C CYS A 420 -22.17 -13.66 1.24
N ALA A 421 -21.25 -14.43 0.65
CA ALA A 421 -21.52 -15.76 0.13
C ALA A 421 -20.68 -16.82 0.86
N GLU A 422 -21.35 -17.67 1.63
CA GLU A 422 -20.82 -19.01 1.96
C GLU A 422 -21.59 -20.07 1.16
N VAL A 423 -20.83 -20.94 0.50
CA VAL A 423 -21.29 -22.08 -0.32
C VAL A 423 -21.89 -23.17 0.56
N GLU A 424 -22.80 -23.97 0.00
CA GLU A 424 -23.31 -25.23 0.53
C GLU A 424 -22.22 -26.09 1.21
N GLY A 425 -22.43 -26.48 2.47
CA GLY A 425 -21.55 -27.40 3.21
C GLY A 425 -21.49 -27.23 4.73
N GLY A 426 -21.88 -26.06 5.26
CA GLY A 426 -22.05 -25.78 6.70
C GLY A 426 -20.79 -25.32 7.45
N LYS A 427 -20.88 -24.85 8.70
CA LYS A 427 -22.06 -24.61 9.57
C LYS A 427 -22.33 -23.09 9.62
N ASP A 428 -22.79 -22.47 8.55
CA ASP A 428 -24.18 -22.07 8.45
C ASP A 428 -24.34 -21.34 7.11
N GLY A 429 -24.37 -22.08 5.99
CA GLY A 429 -24.68 -21.56 4.66
C GLY A 429 -26.01 -20.79 4.65
N ARG A 430 -25.93 -19.50 4.97
CA ARG A 430 -27.07 -18.67 5.35
C ARG A 430 -27.34 -17.52 4.38
N LYS A 431 -26.70 -17.49 3.21
CA LYS A 431 -26.84 -16.43 2.18
C LYS A 431 -26.76 -15.02 2.80
N GLY A 432 -25.73 -14.78 3.61
CA GLY A 432 -25.52 -13.51 4.32
C GLY A 432 -26.33 -13.32 5.61
N ARG A 433 -27.24 -14.23 6.00
CA ARG A 433 -27.96 -14.08 7.28
C ARG A 433 -27.01 -14.23 8.47
N ARG A 434 -27.14 -13.32 9.43
CA ARG A 434 -26.39 -13.27 10.69
C ARG A 434 -27.37 -13.17 11.84
N LYS A 435 -27.04 -13.81 12.96
CA LYS A 435 -27.86 -13.75 14.17
C LYS A 435 -27.30 -12.73 15.14
N GLN A 436 -28.19 -12.14 15.94
CA GLN A 436 -27.79 -11.33 17.07
C GLN A 436 -26.76 -12.05 17.96
N GLY A 437 -25.69 -11.36 18.32
CA GLY A 437 -24.61 -11.87 19.17
C GLY A 437 -23.57 -12.73 18.47
N GLU A 438 -23.74 -13.04 17.18
CA GLU A 438 -22.72 -13.69 16.33
C GLU A 438 -21.52 -12.76 16.13
N GLU A 439 -20.31 -13.30 16.11
CA GLU A 439 -19.09 -12.52 15.86
C GLU A 439 -19.02 -12.06 14.40
N VAL A 440 -18.60 -10.80 14.25
CA VAL A 440 -18.35 -10.16 12.97
C VAL A 440 -16.96 -10.57 12.48
N ASP A 441 -16.84 -10.84 11.18
CA ASP A 441 -15.57 -10.97 10.48
C ASP A 441 -15.56 -9.92 9.37
N TRP A 442 -14.73 -8.87 9.51
CA TRP A 442 -14.78 -7.71 8.61
C TRP A 442 -14.49 -8.10 7.15
N TYR A 443 -13.53 -9.00 6.93
CA TYR A 443 -13.17 -9.47 5.60
C TYR A 443 -14.31 -10.23 4.92
N ARG A 444 -14.91 -11.18 5.64
CA ARG A 444 -15.99 -12.03 5.15
C ARG A 444 -17.27 -11.24 4.96
N ASP A 445 -17.62 -10.41 5.92
CA ASP A 445 -18.93 -9.77 6.01
C ASP A 445 -18.98 -8.46 5.22
N PHE A 446 -17.90 -7.67 5.16
CA PHE A 446 -17.97 -6.32 4.59
C PHE A 446 -17.00 -6.06 3.45
N TYR A 447 -15.72 -6.41 3.62
CA TYR A 447 -14.69 -6.12 2.61
C TYR A 447 -14.90 -6.94 1.34
N PHE A 448 -15.03 -8.27 1.44
CA PHE A 448 -15.15 -9.12 0.25
C PHE A 448 -16.42 -8.87 -0.58
N PRO A 449 -17.61 -8.65 0.03
CA PRO A 449 -18.78 -8.19 -0.72
C PRO A 449 -18.54 -6.89 -1.49
N PHE A 450 -17.84 -5.93 -0.90
CA PHE A 450 -17.48 -4.69 -1.59
C PHE A 450 -16.50 -4.91 -2.74
N VAL A 451 -15.44 -5.73 -2.56
CA VAL A 451 -14.50 -6.13 -3.63
C VAL A 451 -15.26 -6.66 -4.86
N ARG A 452 -16.28 -7.50 -4.64
CA ARG A 452 -17.12 -8.05 -5.71
C ARG A 452 -17.99 -6.98 -6.36
N LYS A 453 -18.60 -6.10 -5.57
CA LYS A 453 -19.42 -4.98 -6.04
C LYS A 453 -18.61 -4.03 -6.93
N PHE A 454 -17.46 -3.59 -6.43
CA PHE A 454 -16.55 -2.69 -7.14
C PHE A 454 -16.06 -3.30 -8.45
N SER A 455 -15.61 -4.56 -8.42
CA SER A 455 -15.20 -5.30 -9.63
C SER A 455 -16.32 -5.43 -10.66
N ALA A 456 -17.55 -5.70 -10.20
CA ALA A 456 -18.70 -5.81 -11.10
C ALA A 456 -18.99 -4.50 -11.82
N ARG A 457 -18.84 -3.35 -11.13
CA ARG A 457 -19.09 -2.04 -11.73
C ARG A 457 -17.99 -1.58 -12.68
N THR A 458 -16.72 -1.71 -12.31
CA THR A 458 -15.59 -1.31 -13.18
C THR A 458 -15.48 -2.20 -14.42
N ARG A 459 -15.89 -3.47 -14.32
CA ARG A 459 -15.94 -4.41 -15.45
C ARG A 459 -17.33 -4.53 -16.09
N ARG A 460 -18.27 -3.62 -15.80
CA ARG A 460 -19.61 -3.66 -16.42
C ARG A 460 -19.49 -3.40 -17.94
N PRO A 461 -20.08 -4.22 -18.82
CA PRO A 461 -20.08 -3.94 -20.25
C PRO A 461 -20.55 -2.50 -20.55
N PRO A 462 -19.89 -1.77 -21.45
CA PRO A 462 -18.95 -2.24 -22.48
C PRO A 462 -17.48 -2.36 -22.04
N ASN A 463 -17.16 -2.27 -20.75
CA ASN A 463 -15.78 -2.31 -20.28
C ASN A 463 -15.09 -3.67 -20.52
N PRO A 464 -13.76 -3.70 -20.74
CA PRO A 464 -13.00 -4.92 -20.99
C PRO A 464 -13.19 -5.96 -19.89
N GLN A 465 -13.70 -7.14 -20.27
CA GLN A 465 -13.85 -8.26 -19.33
C GLN A 465 -12.51 -8.86 -18.90
N SER A 466 -11.43 -8.54 -19.62
CA SER A 466 -10.05 -8.92 -19.30
C SER A 466 -9.44 -8.09 -18.17
N TRP A 467 -10.07 -6.98 -17.77
CA TRP A 467 -9.53 -6.17 -16.68
C TRP A 467 -9.40 -6.94 -15.39
N ILE A 468 -8.30 -6.64 -14.71
CA ILE A 468 -7.86 -7.25 -13.46
C ILE A 468 -8.51 -6.52 -12.29
N THR A 469 -8.90 -7.28 -11.26
CA THR A 469 -9.30 -6.74 -9.97
C THR A 469 -8.20 -7.06 -8.97
N LEU A 470 -7.56 -6.01 -8.49
CA LEU A 470 -6.50 -6.07 -7.49
C LEU A 470 -7.12 -5.78 -6.11
N ALA A 471 -6.77 -6.55 -5.09
CA ALA A 471 -7.25 -6.33 -3.73
C ALA A 471 -6.18 -6.58 -2.69
N GLU A 472 -6.05 -5.63 -1.79
CA GLU A 472 -5.07 -5.60 -0.71
C GLU A 472 -5.72 -5.92 0.65
N PRO A 473 -4.95 -6.37 1.66
CA PRO A 473 -5.41 -6.50 3.03
C PRO A 473 -5.28 -5.16 3.79
N ILE A 474 -5.64 -5.15 5.08
CA ILE A 474 -5.22 -4.09 5.99
C ILE A 474 -3.67 -4.15 6.03
N PRO A 475 -2.95 -3.02 6.02
CA PRO A 475 -1.50 -3.03 6.10
C PRO A 475 -0.98 -3.90 7.26
N ASN A 476 0.10 -4.63 7.02
CA ASN A 476 0.72 -5.59 7.95
C ASN A 476 -0.08 -6.87 8.26
N GLU A 477 -1.31 -7.03 7.75
CA GLU A 477 -2.03 -8.30 7.83
C GLU A 477 -1.65 -9.25 6.69
N PHE A 478 -1.86 -10.56 6.93
CA PHE A 478 -1.70 -11.57 5.89
C PHE A 478 -2.94 -11.65 4.99
N CYS A 479 -2.77 -12.28 3.83
CA CYS A 479 -3.84 -12.48 2.86
C CYS A 479 -5.11 -13.08 3.53
N PRO A 480 -6.28 -12.41 3.45
CA PRO A 480 -7.52 -12.92 4.01
C PRO A 480 -8.11 -14.04 3.14
N SER A 481 -9.19 -14.66 3.62
CA SER A 481 -9.88 -15.71 2.86
C SER A 481 -10.65 -15.14 1.68
N TYR A 482 -10.34 -15.62 0.48
CA TYR A 482 -11.15 -15.37 -0.71
C TYR A 482 -11.61 -16.72 -1.29
N PRO A 483 -12.87 -17.14 -1.09
CA PRO A 483 -13.36 -18.41 -1.64
C PRO A 483 -13.27 -18.44 -3.17
N PRO A 484 -12.58 -19.43 -3.79
CA PRO A 484 -12.35 -19.45 -5.24
C PRO A 484 -13.60 -19.25 -6.10
N ALA A 485 -14.74 -19.84 -5.70
CA ALA A 485 -16.00 -19.77 -6.43
C ALA A 485 -16.63 -18.36 -6.49
N TYR A 486 -16.22 -17.45 -5.61
CA TYR A 486 -16.79 -16.10 -5.52
C TYR A 486 -15.81 -14.99 -5.82
N ARG A 487 -14.54 -15.33 -6.11
CA ARG A 487 -13.55 -14.32 -6.48
C ARG A 487 -13.98 -13.60 -7.75
N PRO A 488 -13.72 -12.28 -7.83
CA PRO A 488 -13.74 -11.60 -9.11
C PRO A 488 -12.94 -12.35 -10.18
N PRO A 489 -13.36 -12.34 -11.45
CA PRO A 489 -12.52 -12.77 -12.55
C PRO A 489 -11.20 -11.99 -12.57
N ASN A 490 -10.10 -12.65 -12.96
CA ASN A 490 -8.77 -12.04 -13.06
C ASN A 490 -8.27 -11.43 -11.73
N PHE A 491 -8.65 -12.01 -10.59
CA PHE A 491 -8.25 -11.55 -9.26
C PHE A 491 -6.74 -11.63 -9.02
N VAL A 492 -6.17 -10.56 -8.47
CA VAL A 492 -4.76 -10.44 -8.07
C VAL A 492 -4.70 -9.94 -6.64
N PHE A 493 -3.77 -10.48 -5.85
CA PHE A 493 -3.55 -10.04 -4.47
C PHE A 493 -2.43 -9.00 -4.42
N THR A 494 -2.68 -7.90 -3.70
CA THR A 494 -1.81 -6.71 -3.73
C THR A 494 -1.34 -6.22 -2.37
N PRO A 495 -0.60 -7.02 -1.58
CA PRO A 495 -0.16 -6.58 -0.25
C PRO A 495 0.87 -5.44 -0.33
N HIS A 496 0.98 -4.70 0.77
CA HIS A 496 2.06 -3.74 1.01
C HIS A 496 3.10 -4.30 1.98
N TRP A 497 4.30 -3.73 1.95
CA TRP A 497 5.30 -4.00 2.98
C TRP A 497 6.23 -2.80 3.16
N TYR A 498 6.46 -2.44 4.43
CA TYR A 498 7.46 -1.45 4.84
C TYR A 498 8.27 -2.00 6.02
N ASP A 499 9.54 -1.57 6.13
CA ASP A 499 10.27 -1.75 7.38
C ASP A 499 9.73 -0.81 8.44
N LEU A 500 8.86 -1.34 9.31
CA LEU A 500 8.23 -0.59 10.39
C LEU A 500 9.24 0.08 11.32
N GLN A 501 10.38 -0.53 11.62
CA GLN A 501 11.40 0.11 12.47
C GLN A 501 11.90 1.39 11.82
N THR A 502 12.30 1.27 10.55
CA THR A 502 12.84 2.37 9.77
C THR A 502 11.76 3.44 9.48
N LEU A 503 10.51 3.04 9.28
CA LEU A 503 9.38 3.93 9.07
C LEU A 503 9.12 4.82 10.30
N PHE A 504 9.14 4.24 11.51
CA PHE A 504 8.90 4.96 12.77
C PHE A 504 10.09 5.81 13.22
N GLU A 505 11.28 5.21 13.27
CA GLU A 505 12.45 5.89 13.83
C GLU A 505 13.11 6.85 12.83
N LYS A 506 12.82 6.70 11.52
CA LYS A 506 13.53 7.36 10.42
C LYS A 506 15.05 7.23 10.56
N LYS A 507 15.48 6.06 11.05
CA LYS A 507 16.88 5.72 11.29
C LYS A 507 17.18 4.37 10.70
N LEU A 508 18.36 4.26 10.10
CA LEU A 508 18.90 3.00 9.62
C LEU A 508 20.38 2.92 9.94
N GLY A 509 20.78 1.80 10.54
CA GLY A 509 22.16 1.52 10.93
C GLY A 509 22.60 0.11 10.55
N TRP A 510 23.47 -0.47 11.36
CA TRP A 510 24.00 -1.83 11.17
C TRP A 510 23.09 -2.93 11.73
N MET A 511 21.95 -2.58 12.32
CA MET A 511 20.94 -3.51 12.85
C MET A 511 19.57 -3.19 12.23
N SER A 512 18.80 -4.24 11.94
CA SER A 512 17.37 -4.15 11.64
C SER A 512 16.59 -5.20 12.43
N ALA A 513 15.30 -4.95 12.64
CA ALA A 513 14.41 -5.86 13.33
C ALA A 513 13.31 -6.41 12.43
N ASN A 514 12.87 -7.65 12.68
CA ASN A 514 11.63 -8.18 12.15
C ASN A 514 10.48 -7.78 13.10
N VAL A 515 9.98 -6.56 12.92
CA VAL A 515 8.94 -5.97 13.78
C VAL A 515 7.64 -6.80 13.72
N GLN A 516 7.22 -7.23 12.52
CA GLN A 516 6.05 -8.09 12.37
C GLN A 516 6.22 -9.44 13.08
N GLY A 517 7.42 -9.99 13.05
CA GLY A 517 7.78 -11.18 13.83
C GLY A 517 7.64 -10.93 15.33
N LEU A 518 8.18 -9.82 15.83
CA LEU A 518 8.10 -9.44 17.24
C LEU A 518 6.65 -9.26 17.71
N SER A 519 5.82 -8.54 16.94
CA SER A 519 4.40 -8.37 17.27
C SER A 519 3.64 -9.70 17.29
N SER A 520 4.05 -10.65 16.46
CA SER A 520 3.53 -12.02 16.44
C SER A 520 4.13 -12.96 17.49
N GLY A 521 4.89 -12.44 18.47
CA GLY A 521 5.47 -13.21 19.56
C GLY A 521 6.80 -13.91 19.26
N MET A 522 7.51 -13.52 18.19
CA MET A 522 8.86 -14.02 17.91
C MET A 522 9.82 -13.65 19.04
N PHE A 523 10.64 -14.61 19.46
CA PHE A 523 11.70 -14.36 20.43
C PHE A 523 12.69 -13.29 19.93
N LEU A 524 12.96 -12.27 20.74
CA LEU A 524 13.71 -11.06 20.36
C LEU A 524 15.00 -11.34 19.59
N LEU A 525 15.86 -12.24 20.08
CA LEU A 525 17.13 -12.53 19.42
C LEU A 525 16.99 -13.17 18.01
N LYS A 526 15.85 -13.78 17.71
CA LYS A 526 15.55 -14.31 16.36
C LYS A 526 15.02 -13.23 15.42
N ALA A 527 14.58 -12.11 15.96
CA ALA A 527 14.06 -10.97 15.21
C ALA A 527 15.13 -9.92 14.89
N LEU A 528 16.32 -9.97 15.50
CA LEU A 528 17.39 -9.02 15.25
C LEU A 528 18.35 -9.51 14.16
N TYR A 529 18.68 -8.61 13.24
CA TYR A 529 19.52 -8.89 12.09
C TYR A 529 20.63 -7.85 11.97
N PHE A 530 21.86 -8.31 11.75
CA PHE A 530 23.05 -7.46 11.80
C PHE A 530 23.83 -7.46 10.49
N GLY A 531 24.40 -6.30 10.17
CA GLY A 531 25.17 -6.05 8.96
C GLY A 531 24.36 -6.27 7.70
N ARG A 532 25.06 -6.28 6.56
CA ARG A 532 24.42 -6.39 5.24
C ARG A 532 23.63 -7.66 5.05
N LYS A 533 24.27 -8.78 5.37
CA LYS A 533 23.70 -10.11 5.14
C LYS A 533 22.49 -10.31 6.03
N GLY A 534 22.55 -9.84 7.27
CA GLY A 534 21.41 -9.85 8.18
C GLY A 534 20.25 -9.02 7.62
N PHE A 535 20.52 -7.78 7.22
CA PHE A 535 19.50 -6.88 6.67
C PHE A 535 18.77 -7.45 5.44
N LYS A 536 19.51 -7.94 4.44
CA LYS A 536 18.92 -8.62 3.27
C LYS A 536 18.11 -9.87 3.66
N LYS A 537 18.61 -10.64 4.63
CA LYS A 537 17.91 -11.82 5.16
C LYS A 537 16.61 -11.44 5.87
N ASN A 538 16.61 -10.34 6.64
CA ASN A 538 15.42 -9.83 7.34
C ASN A 538 14.29 -9.55 6.34
N TYR A 539 14.57 -8.68 5.37
CA TYR A 539 13.57 -8.25 4.38
C TYR A 539 13.08 -9.42 3.52
N THR A 540 14.02 -10.25 3.06
CA THR A 540 13.68 -11.49 2.34
C THR A 540 12.76 -12.37 3.17
N THR A 541 13.03 -12.57 4.46
CA THR A 541 12.21 -13.43 5.31
C THR A 541 10.77 -12.88 5.43
N GLN A 542 10.62 -11.59 5.71
CA GLN A 542 9.30 -10.96 5.87
C GLN A 542 8.49 -10.97 4.56
N ILE A 543 9.10 -10.54 3.46
CA ILE A 543 8.42 -10.47 2.15
C ILE A 543 8.06 -11.87 1.65
N LEU A 544 8.97 -12.86 1.77
CA LEU A 544 8.64 -14.23 1.38
C LEU A 544 7.54 -14.84 2.26
N ASN A 545 7.41 -14.44 3.53
CA ASN A 545 6.27 -14.85 4.34
C ASN A 545 4.97 -14.30 3.75
N ILE A 546 4.91 -13.02 3.38
CA ILE A 546 3.71 -12.42 2.75
C ILE A 546 3.33 -13.18 1.47
N LEU A 547 4.28 -13.41 0.57
CA LEU A 547 4.05 -14.14 -0.68
C LEU A 547 3.58 -15.58 -0.42
N ARG A 548 4.25 -16.29 0.51
CA ARG A 548 3.90 -17.65 0.92
C ARG A 548 2.48 -17.72 1.48
N HIS A 549 2.11 -16.80 2.37
CA HIS A 549 0.76 -16.73 2.93
C HIS A 549 -0.27 -16.47 1.83
N GLY A 550 0.02 -15.58 0.87
CA GLY A 550 -0.79 -15.37 -0.33
C GLY A 550 -1.01 -16.67 -1.10
N TYR A 551 0.05 -17.32 -1.59
CA TYR A 551 -0.07 -18.55 -2.38
C TYR A 551 -0.80 -19.67 -1.63
N ARG A 552 -0.55 -19.82 -0.32
CA ARG A 552 -1.22 -20.84 0.49
C ARG A 552 -2.70 -20.52 0.70
N ARG A 553 -3.08 -19.25 0.80
CA ARG A 553 -4.46 -18.84 1.07
C ARG A 553 -5.32 -18.80 -0.19
N ILE A 554 -4.82 -18.17 -1.26
CA ILE A 554 -5.60 -17.96 -2.48
C ILE A 554 -5.14 -18.81 -3.67
N GLY A 555 -4.05 -19.56 -3.55
CA GLY A 555 -3.55 -20.42 -4.60
C GLY A 555 -2.53 -19.71 -5.50
N GLU A 556 -2.21 -20.37 -6.59
CA GLU A 556 -1.18 -19.98 -7.56
C GLU A 556 -1.68 -18.86 -8.49
N VAL A 557 -1.97 -17.69 -7.94
CA VAL A 557 -2.36 -16.47 -8.67
C VAL A 557 -1.25 -15.43 -8.61
N PRO A 558 -1.17 -14.46 -9.55
CA PRO A 558 -0.17 -13.41 -9.47
C PRO A 558 -0.34 -12.59 -8.19
N ILE A 559 0.79 -12.23 -7.60
CA ILE A 559 0.87 -11.29 -6.48
C ILE A 559 1.68 -10.08 -6.96
N VAL A 560 1.23 -8.89 -6.59
CA VAL A 560 1.96 -7.63 -6.80
C VAL A 560 2.18 -7.01 -5.43
N LEU A 561 3.42 -6.70 -5.05
CA LEU A 561 3.61 -5.84 -3.89
C LEU A 561 3.25 -4.40 -4.31
N GLY A 562 2.03 -3.97 -3.99
CA GLY A 562 1.44 -2.72 -4.50
C GLY A 562 2.18 -1.47 -4.02
N GLU A 563 2.76 -1.56 -2.83
CA GLU A 563 3.48 -0.47 -2.22
C GLU A 563 4.61 -0.96 -1.31
N THR A 564 5.79 -0.38 -1.52
CA THR A 564 6.95 -0.51 -0.64
C THR A 564 7.96 0.57 -1.00
N GLY A 565 8.80 0.99 -0.06
CA GLY A 565 9.80 2.00 -0.37
C GLY A 565 10.79 2.25 0.75
N CYS A 566 11.55 3.31 0.58
CA CYS A 566 12.53 3.77 1.55
C CYS A 566 12.31 5.25 1.83
N PRO A 567 12.23 5.67 3.11
CA PRO A 567 12.27 7.09 3.40
C PRO A 567 13.64 7.67 3.03
N PHE A 568 13.66 8.84 2.43
CA PHE A 568 14.87 9.54 2.01
C PHE A 568 15.38 10.51 3.10
N ASP A 569 14.53 10.86 4.06
CA ASP A 569 14.86 11.67 5.23
C ASP A 569 15.52 10.88 6.38
N LEU A 570 16.07 9.70 6.08
CA LEU A 570 16.77 8.85 7.04
C LEU A 570 17.92 9.56 7.74
N ASN A 571 18.14 9.18 9.00
CA ASN A 571 19.28 9.62 9.81
C ASN A 571 19.34 11.15 9.87
N ASN A 572 18.19 11.78 10.16
CA ASN A 572 18.01 13.24 10.20
C ASN A 572 18.29 13.94 8.86
N GLY A 573 18.01 13.28 7.73
CA GLY A 573 18.22 13.85 6.39
C GLY A 573 19.69 14.14 6.06
N GLU A 574 20.66 13.45 6.69
CA GLU A 574 22.10 13.66 6.45
C GLU A 574 22.46 13.56 4.95
N ALA A 575 21.79 12.66 4.23
CA ALA A 575 21.98 12.45 2.80
C ALA A 575 21.62 13.69 1.96
N PHE A 576 20.69 14.54 2.40
CA PHE A 576 20.31 15.76 1.67
C PHE A 576 21.46 16.78 1.61
N LYS A 577 22.27 16.84 2.67
CA LYS A 577 23.43 17.73 2.75
C LYS A 577 24.68 17.10 2.12
N SER A 578 24.95 15.84 2.44
CA SER A 578 26.16 15.13 1.98
C SER A 578 26.07 14.65 0.54
N LYS A 579 24.84 14.51 0.01
CA LYS A 579 24.51 13.84 -1.26
C LYS A 579 24.95 12.37 -1.32
N ASP A 580 25.26 11.77 -0.16
CA ASP A 580 25.61 10.35 -0.01
C ASP A 580 24.38 9.55 0.47
N PHE A 581 23.61 9.03 -0.49
CA PHE A 581 22.35 8.29 -0.27
C PHE A 581 22.55 6.77 -0.02
N GLN A 582 23.73 6.36 0.45
CA GLN A 582 24.07 4.95 0.59
C GLN A 582 23.15 4.12 1.50
N TRP A 583 22.51 4.72 2.51
CA TRP A 583 21.59 3.98 3.39
C TRP A 583 20.31 3.60 2.66
N GLN A 584 19.72 4.57 1.98
CA GLN A 584 18.51 4.38 1.19
C GLN A 584 18.78 3.53 -0.07
N GLU A 585 19.97 3.63 -0.66
CA GLU A 585 20.42 2.72 -1.72
C GLU A 585 20.49 1.26 -1.25
N ARG A 586 21.04 1.01 -0.05
CA ARG A 586 21.11 -0.35 0.52
C ARG A 586 19.73 -0.89 0.88
N MET A 587 18.87 -0.03 1.42
CA MET A 587 17.49 -0.38 1.75
C MET A 587 16.74 -0.84 0.49
N LEU A 588 16.78 -0.04 -0.57
CA LEU A 588 16.15 -0.39 -1.84
C LEU A 588 16.80 -1.61 -2.51
N ASP A 589 18.13 -1.80 -2.40
CA ASP A 589 18.77 -3.02 -2.89
C ASP A 589 18.22 -4.28 -2.20
N ALA A 590 18.03 -4.23 -0.87
CA ALA A 590 17.47 -5.35 -0.11
C ALA A 590 15.99 -5.60 -0.44
N ILE A 591 15.20 -4.53 -0.61
CA ILE A 591 13.78 -4.61 -0.99
C ILE A 591 13.64 -5.26 -2.38
N CYS A 592 14.33 -4.73 -3.38
CA CYS A 592 14.26 -5.24 -4.74
C CYS A 592 14.76 -6.69 -4.84
N GLU A 593 15.83 -7.06 -4.11
CA GLU A 593 16.29 -8.45 -4.03
C GLU A 593 15.22 -9.36 -3.41
N ALA A 594 14.61 -8.96 -2.29
CA ALA A 594 13.62 -9.76 -1.59
C ALA A 594 12.40 -10.07 -2.47
N ILE A 595 11.89 -9.09 -3.21
CA ILE A 595 10.66 -9.22 -4.00
C ILE A 595 10.95 -9.84 -5.37
N GLY A 596 11.80 -9.17 -6.16
CA GLY A 596 12.03 -9.53 -7.55
C GLY A 596 12.94 -10.75 -7.70
N GLU A 597 13.94 -10.90 -6.82
CA GLU A 597 14.93 -11.97 -6.97
C GLU A 597 14.61 -13.24 -6.18
N LYS A 598 14.27 -13.08 -4.91
CA LYS A 598 13.92 -14.21 -4.04
C LYS A 598 12.44 -14.58 -4.18
N GLY A 599 11.57 -13.59 -4.30
CA GLY A 599 10.13 -13.79 -4.40
C GLY A 599 9.62 -14.14 -5.80
N LEU A 600 10.39 -13.80 -6.85
CA LEU A 600 9.96 -13.87 -8.25
C LEU A 600 8.58 -13.22 -8.46
N SER A 601 8.37 -12.08 -7.81
CA SER A 601 7.09 -11.39 -7.74
C SER A 601 7.17 -9.97 -8.30
N ASN A 602 6.01 -9.42 -8.63
CA ASN A 602 5.85 -8.08 -9.19
C ASN A 602 5.83 -7.03 -8.06
N PHE A 603 6.19 -5.79 -8.36
CA PHE A 603 6.11 -4.70 -7.38
C PHE A 603 5.97 -3.31 -8.02
N ASN A 604 5.43 -2.38 -7.23
CA ASN A 604 5.46 -0.95 -7.47
C ASN A 604 6.17 -0.24 -6.31
N LEU A 605 7.27 0.46 -6.60
CA LEU A 605 8.00 1.22 -5.57
C LEU A 605 7.29 2.54 -5.26
N TRP A 606 7.16 2.86 -3.97
CA TRP A 606 6.71 4.15 -3.47
C TRP A 606 7.92 5.09 -3.30
N THR A 607 8.00 6.19 -4.05
CA THR A 607 7.12 6.61 -5.17
C THR A 607 7.91 7.42 -6.21
N TYR A 608 7.42 7.54 -7.44
CA TYR A 608 7.88 8.60 -8.34
C TYR A 608 7.01 9.85 -8.15
N ASN A 609 7.56 10.91 -7.53
CA ASN A 609 6.86 12.19 -7.41
C ASN A 609 7.68 13.32 -8.08
N PRO A 610 7.14 14.01 -9.10
CA PRO A 610 7.86 15.03 -9.87
C PRO A 610 8.14 16.32 -9.08
N LEU A 611 7.37 16.61 -8.03
CA LEU A 611 7.51 17.82 -7.21
C LEU A 611 8.19 17.56 -5.85
N ASN A 612 8.71 16.35 -5.65
CA ASN A 612 9.40 16.02 -4.41
C ASN A 612 10.63 16.89 -4.20
N ASN A 613 10.89 17.29 -2.96
CA ASN A 613 12.07 18.08 -2.58
C ASN A 613 12.58 17.71 -1.18
N ASP A 614 13.73 18.24 -0.78
CA ASP A 614 14.39 17.90 0.49
C ASP A 614 13.71 18.49 1.73
N GLU A 615 12.90 19.53 1.56
CA GLU A 615 12.26 20.24 2.66
C GLU A 615 10.89 19.64 3.00
N TRP A 616 10.04 19.48 2.00
CA TRP A 616 8.65 19.08 2.14
C TRP A 616 8.34 17.68 1.62
N GLY A 617 9.35 16.99 1.08
CA GLY A 617 9.17 15.67 0.48
C GLY A 617 8.15 15.73 -0.65
N ASP A 618 7.20 14.81 -0.64
CA ASP A 618 6.14 14.67 -1.64
C ASP A 618 5.03 15.73 -1.54
N SER A 619 5.19 16.69 -0.61
CA SER A 619 4.25 17.77 -0.25
C SER A 619 3.00 17.31 0.52
N TRP A 620 2.92 16.04 0.89
CA TRP A 620 1.85 15.45 1.68
C TRP A 620 2.39 14.96 3.03
N ASN A 621 1.96 15.61 4.12
CA ASN A 621 2.31 15.26 5.50
C ASN A 621 3.82 15.09 5.78
N GLY A 622 4.68 15.77 5.01
CA GLY A 622 6.13 15.74 5.16
C GLY A 622 6.76 14.39 4.85
N GLU A 623 6.08 13.53 4.08
CA GLU A 623 6.62 12.25 3.64
C GLU A 623 7.65 12.45 2.54
N ASN A 624 8.79 11.75 2.62
CA ASN A 624 9.83 11.83 1.60
C ASN A 624 10.27 10.43 1.21
N PHE A 625 9.58 9.83 0.24
CA PHE A 625 9.87 8.49 -0.29
C PHE A 625 10.33 8.49 -1.75
N SER A 626 10.29 9.66 -2.41
CA SER A 626 10.62 9.73 -3.82
C SER A 626 12.12 9.68 -4.06
N TRP A 627 12.52 8.77 -4.96
CA TRP A 627 13.88 8.74 -5.48
C TRP A 627 14.15 9.86 -6.47
N PHE A 628 13.15 10.63 -6.87
CA PHE A 628 13.32 11.85 -7.64
C PHE A 628 13.17 13.07 -6.73
N SER A 629 14.02 14.09 -6.89
CA SER A 629 13.93 15.34 -6.14
C SER A 629 14.36 16.55 -6.95
N LEU A 630 13.53 17.59 -6.91
CA LEU A 630 13.83 18.90 -7.47
C LEU A 630 15.04 19.56 -6.79
N SER A 631 15.33 19.22 -5.53
CA SER A 631 16.52 19.72 -4.81
C SER A 631 17.84 19.23 -5.42
N ASP A 632 17.81 18.20 -6.27
CA ASP A 632 18.98 17.72 -7.01
C ASP A 632 19.00 18.16 -8.49
N VAL A 633 17.98 18.91 -8.93
CA VAL A 633 17.93 19.57 -10.25
C VAL A 633 18.67 20.92 -10.15
N THR A 634 20.00 20.84 -10.03
CA THR A 634 20.87 22.02 -9.92
C THR A 634 21.35 22.49 -11.30
N PRO A 635 21.79 23.75 -11.47
CA PRO A 635 22.39 24.22 -12.73
C PRO A 635 23.57 23.34 -13.18
N GLN A 636 24.36 22.81 -12.24
CA GLN A 636 25.47 21.90 -12.52
C GLN A 636 24.95 20.53 -13.01
N ALA A 637 23.89 20.01 -12.40
CA ALA A 637 23.28 18.74 -12.83
C ALA A 637 22.62 18.86 -14.20
N LEU A 638 21.93 19.97 -14.48
CA LEU A 638 21.35 20.28 -15.79
C LEU A 638 22.43 20.34 -16.86
N LYS A 639 23.51 21.10 -16.61
CA LYS A 639 24.65 21.18 -17.54
C LYS A 639 25.30 19.80 -17.76
N ALA A 640 25.49 19.01 -16.71
CA ALA A 640 26.01 17.65 -16.84
C ALA A 640 25.07 16.73 -17.64
N GLY A 641 23.75 16.94 -17.52
CA GLY A 641 22.74 16.27 -18.32
C GLY A 641 22.83 16.65 -19.80
N GLU A 642 22.94 17.94 -20.12
CA GLU A 642 23.12 18.45 -21.48
C GLU A 642 24.41 17.90 -22.12
N ASP A 643 25.53 18.00 -21.42
CA ASP A 643 26.84 17.52 -21.87
C ASP A 643 26.87 15.99 -22.06
N GLY A 644 26.08 15.25 -21.26
CA GLY A 644 26.00 13.79 -21.28
C GLY A 644 24.93 13.21 -22.21
N GLY A 645 24.17 14.04 -22.92
CA GLY A 645 23.09 13.63 -23.82
C GLY A 645 21.84 13.10 -23.12
N GLU A 646 20.95 12.48 -23.90
CA GLU A 646 19.60 12.09 -23.44
C GLU A 646 19.61 11.19 -22.19
N GLU A 647 20.49 10.19 -22.12
CA GLU A 647 20.58 9.30 -20.95
C GLU A 647 20.94 10.07 -19.68
N ALA A 648 21.90 10.99 -19.75
CA ALA A 648 22.30 11.82 -18.62
C ALA A 648 21.19 12.78 -18.21
N TRP A 649 20.51 13.40 -19.19
CA TRP A 649 19.36 14.28 -18.98
C TRP A 649 18.23 13.60 -18.20
N LEU A 650 17.84 12.39 -18.61
CA LEU A 650 16.76 11.65 -17.95
C LEU A 650 17.10 11.28 -16.48
N ASN A 651 18.37 11.27 -16.11
CA ASN A 651 18.82 10.97 -14.75
C ASN A 651 18.98 12.20 -13.86
N VAL A 652 18.81 13.42 -14.39
CA VAL A 652 18.85 14.65 -13.58
C VAL A 652 17.74 14.61 -12.52
N GLY A 653 18.08 14.91 -11.27
CA GLY A 653 17.16 14.86 -10.13
C GLY A 653 16.93 13.46 -9.54
N ALA A 654 17.44 12.40 -10.17
CA ALA A 654 17.27 11.04 -9.69
C ALA A 654 18.32 10.65 -8.64
N ARG A 655 17.88 9.89 -7.64
CA ARG A 655 18.66 9.34 -6.53
C ARG A 655 18.67 7.83 -6.64
N VAL A 656 19.71 7.21 -6.09
CA VAL A 656 19.78 5.75 -5.86
C VAL A 656 19.41 4.87 -7.07
N LEU A 657 19.54 5.39 -8.30
CA LEU A 657 19.22 4.67 -9.54
C LEU A 657 19.96 3.35 -9.66
N ASP A 658 21.11 3.26 -9.02
CA ASP A 658 21.89 2.06 -8.90
C ASP A 658 21.16 0.86 -8.24
N ALA A 659 20.25 1.11 -7.30
CA ALA A 659 19.41 0.09 -6.66
C ALA A 659 18.12 -0.19 -7.42
N ILE A 660 17.58 0.84 -8.06
CA ILE A 660 16.29 0.82 -8.75
C ILE A 660 16.46 0.29 -10.19
N GLN A 661 17.40 0.84 -10.95
CA GLN A 661 17.73 0.47 -12.33
C GLN A 661 18.64 -0.78 -12.32
N ARG A 662 18.06 -1.94 -12.03
CA ARG A 662 18.76 -3.24 -11.94
C ARG A 662 18.23 -4.22 -12.98
N PRO A 663 19.02 -5.23 -13.39
CA PRO A 663 18.57 -6.20 -14.39
C PRO A 663 17.48 -7.12 -13.87
N TYR A 664 16.52 -7.46 -14.73
CA TYR A 664 15.49 -8.45 -14.43
C TYR A 664 14.92 -9.09 -15.70
N ALA A 665 14.40 -10.30 -15.57
CA ALA A 665 13.83 -11.06 -16.67
C ALA A 665 12.38 -10.65 -16.93
N CYS A 666 12.19 -9.60 -17.72
CA CYS A 666 10.88 -9.00 -17.99
C CYS A 666 9.93 -9.99 -18.68
N LYS A 667 10.42 -10.73 -19.68
CA LYS A 667 9.62 -11.68 -20.47
C LYS A 667 10.40 -12.98 -20.63
N THR A 668 9.97 -14.02 -19.93
CA THR A 668 10.66 -15.31 -19.95
C THR A 668 9.92 -16.30 -20.84
N ALA A 669 10.59 -16.87 -21.83
CA ALA A 669 10.08 -17.98 -22.66
C ALA A 669 10.10 -19.31 -21.89
N GLY A 670 9.55 -19.31 -20.69
CA GLY A 670 9.56 -20.42 -19.75
C GLY A 670 9.12 -19.96 -18.35
N ILE A 671 9.19 -20.86 -17.38
CA ILE A 671 8.84 -20.56 -15.98
C ILE A 671 10.13 -20.15 -15.26
N PRO A 672 10.27 -18.91 -14.77
CA PRO A 672 11.39 -18.52 -13.93
C PRO A 672 11.45 -19.37 -12.67
N ILE A 673 12.62 -19.92 -12.32
CA ILE A 673 12.82 -20.71 -11.10
C ILE A 673 13.74 -19.98 -10.14
N ARG A 674 14.73 -19.25 -10.66
CA ARG A 674 15.69 -18.54 -9.82
C ARG A 674 16.25 -17.34 -10.56
N THR A 675 16.43 -16.25 -9.83
CA THR A 675 17.23 -15.13 -10.32
C THR A 675 18.11 -14.58 -9.19
N SER A 676 19.20 -13.92 -9.55
CA SER A 676 19.99 -13.15 -8.60
C SER A 676 20.80 -12.07 -9.30
N TYR A 677 20.98 -10.95 -8.63
CA TYR A 677 21.82 -9.84 -9.07
C TYR A 677 22.78 -9.43 -7.96
N ASP A 678 24.08 -9.53 -8.24
CA ASP A 678 25.10 -8.90 -7.42
C ASP A 678 25.27 -7.45 -7.87
N PHE A 679 24.73 -6.58 -7.03
CA PHE A 679 24.77 -5.14 -7.14
C PHE A 679 26.18 -4.55 -7.36
N HIS A 680 27.24 -5.12 -6.77
CA HIS A 680 28.61 -4.59 -6.89
C HIS A 680 29.34 -5.15 -8.10
N THR A 681 29.23 -6.45 -8.34
CA THR A 681 29.99 -7.10 -9.41
C THR A 681 29.26 -7.02 -10.75
N ARG A 682 28.04 -6.48 -10.79
CA ARG A 682 27.16 -6.48 -11.96
C ARG A 682 26.92 -7.90 -12.51
N ARG A 683 26.84 -8.87 -11.61
CA ARG A 683 26.62 -10.27 -12.00
C ARG A 683 25.15 -10.57 -11.90
N PHE A 684 24.52 -10.90 -13.02
CA PHE A 684 23.12 -11.32 -13.07
C PHE A 684 23.04 -12.79 -13.46
N THR A 685 22.15 -13.55 -12.83
CA THR A 685 21.90 -14.95 -13.14
C THR A 685 20.41 -15.22 -13.25
N LEU A 686 20.00 -16.03 -14.22
CA LEU A 686 18.61 -16.44 -14.39
C LEU A 686 18.57 -17.93 -14.72
N ASP A 687 17.73 -18.68 -14.00
CA ASP A 687 17.36 -20.05 -14.33
C ASP A 687 15.85 -20.12 -14.59
N TYR A 688 15.47 -20.78 -15.68
CA TYR A 688 14.07 -20.97 -16.06
C TYR A 688 13.88 -22.31 -16.78
N ILE A 689 12.66 -22.81 -16.77
CA ILE A 689 12.33 -24.13 -17.32
C ILE A 689 11.30 -24.02 -18.43
N ASN A 690 11.43 -24.83 -19.48
CA ASN A 690 10.36 -25.02 -20.44
C ASN A 690 9.12 -25.58 -19.71
N PRO A 691 7.94 -24.95 -19.84
CA PRO A 691 6.74 -25.38 -19.13
C PRO A 691 6.41 -26.83 -19.46
N ILE A 692 5.89 -27.57 -18.48
CA ILE A 692 5.42 -28.93 -18.68
C ILE A 692 3.89 -28.87 -18.89
N PRO A 693 3.39 -29.17 -20.10
CA PRO A 693 1.94 -29.17 -20.34
C PRO A 693 1.26 -30.23 -19.48
N PRO A 694 0.03 -30.01 -18.97
CA PRO A 694 -0.71 -31.02 -18.21
C PRO A 694 -0.93 -32.34 -18.99
N SER A 695 -0.99 -32.26 -20.32
CA SER A 695 -1.12 -33.40 -21.23
C SER A 695 0.18 -34.17 -21.46
N HIS A 696 1.34 -33.62 -21.08
CA HIS A 696 2.64 -34.21 -21.34
C HIS A 696 2.92 -35.38 -20.38
N PRO A 697 3.55 -36.49 -20.81
CA PRO A 697 3.82 -37.64 -19.94
C PRO A 697 4.59 -37.28 -18.65
N LEU A 698 5.52 -36.32 -18.73
CA LEU A 698 6.28 -35.84 -17.57
C LEU A 698 5.40 -35.20 -16.49
N ALA A 699 4.22 -34.68 -16.81
CA ALA A 699 3.36 -34.01 -15.82
C ALA A 699 2.96 -34.95 -14.68
N GLN A 700 2.82 -36.25 -14.96
CA GLN A 700 2.50 -37.26 -13.94
C GLN A 700 3.67 -37.55 -12.98
N SER A 701 4.91 -37.28 -13.44
CA SER A 701 6.13 -37.49 -12.65
C SER A 701 6.50 -36.28 -11.78
N VAL A 702 5.91 -35.11 -12.03
CA VAL A 702 6.14 -33.91 -11.22
C VAL A 702 5.40 -34.08 -9.88
N PRO A 703 6.10 -34.02 -8.73
CA PRO A 703 5.45 -34.11 -7.43
C PRO A 703 4.38 -33.02 -7.27
N LYS A 704 3.14 -33.44 -7.01
CA LYS A 704 2.05 -32.51 -6.71
C LYS A 704 2.26 -31.96 -5.30
N ARG A 705 2.42 -30.65 -5.19
CA ARG A 705 2.38 -29.96 -3.88
C ARG A 705 0.96 -29.64 -3.50
N LEU A 706 0.64 -29.82 -2.23
CA LEU A 706 -0.60 -29.30 -1.68
C LEU A 706 -0.54 -27.78 -1.61
N GLN A 707 -1.68 -27.10 -1.71
CA GLN A 707 -1.73 -25.63 -1.71
C GLN A 707 -1.13 -25.04 -0.42
N ASN A 708 -1.34 -25.68 0.73
CA ASN A 708 -0.78 -25.27 2.02
C ASN A 708 0.75 -25.45 2.11
N GLU A 709 1.38 -26.10 1.13
CA GLU A 709 2.83 -26.28 0.99
C GLU A 709 3.42 -25.37 -0.11
N ALA A 710 2.63 -24.45 -0.66
CA ALA A 710 3.10 -23.51 -1.68
C ALA A 710 4.24 -22.64 -1.12
N GLU A 711 5.28 -22.47 -1.94
CA GLU A 711 6.47 -21.67 -1.63
C GLU A 711 6.77 -20.67 -2.76
N PRO A 712 7.24 -19.45 -2.45
CA PRO A 712 7.57 -18.45 -3.47
C PRO A 712 8.70 -18.88 -4.41
N ASP A 713 9.74 -19.53 -3.89
CA ASP A 713 10.94 -19.95 -4.62
C ASP A 713 10.78 -21.28 -5.36
N ALA A 714 9.55 -21.79 -5.42
CA ALA A 714 9.28 -23.12 -5.95
C ALA A 714 7.97 -23.16 -6.76
N PRO A 715 7.92 -22.43 -7.89
CA PRO A 715 6.71 -22.30 -8.69
C PRO A 715 6.24 -23.63 -9.30
N PRO A 716 4.93 -23.78 -9.59
CA PRO A 716 4.41 -24.93 -10.32
C PRO A 716 5.09 -25.08 -11.68
N LEU A 717 5.61 -26.28 -11.97
CA LEU A 717 6.29 -26.58 -13.24
C LEU A 717 5.30 -27.06 -14.32
N VAL A 718 4.17 -27.63 -13.90
CA VAL A 718 3.09 -28.05 -14.78
C VAL A 718 2.14 -26.87 -15.00
N GLY A 719 1.93 -26.47 -16.25
CA GLY A 719 1.13 -25.29 -16.55
C GLY A 719 1.01 -25.00 -18.04
N VAL A 720 0.62 -23.76 -18.36
CA VAL A 720 0.36 -23.32 -19.73
C VAL A 720 1.63 -23.40 -20.59
N GLU A 721 1.51 -23.85 -21.83
CA GLU A 721 2.61 -23.86 -22.80
C GLU A 721 3.15 -22.45 -23.09
N CYS A 722 4.35 -22.37 -23.66
CA CYS A 722 4.95 -21.13 -24.15
C CYS A 722 5.14 -21.25 -25.66
N ARG A 723 4.52 -20.36 -26.44
CA ARG A 723 4.62 -20.27 -27.90
C ARG A 723 5.72 -19.28 -28.32
N ALA A 724 6.82 -19.26 -27.58
CA ALA A 724 7.99 -18.43 -27.83
C ALA A 724 9.27 -19.17 -27.44
N ARG A 725 10.37 -18.81 -28.09
CA ARG A 725 11.75 -19.25 -27.76
C ARG A 725 12.66 -18.13 -27.27
N GLU A 726 12.15 -16.90 -27.23
CA GLU A 726 12.95 -15.73 -26.91
C GLU A 726 12.59 -15.17 -25.54
N THR A 727 13.60 -15.09 -24.69
CA THR A 727 13.56 -14.43 -23.39
C THR A 727 14.17 -13.04 -23.53
N GLU A 728 13.54 -12.04 -22.91
CA GLU A 728 13.99 -10.65 -22.90
C GLU A 728 14.28 -10.22 -21.46
N VAL A 729 15.50 -9.76 -21.24
CA VAL A 729 16.01 -9.28 -19.95
C VAL A 729 16.31 -7.80 -20.06
N PHE A 730 15.75 -6.98 -19.17
CA PHE A 730 16.15 -5.59 -19.06
C PHE A 730 17.57 -5.53 -18.52
N LEU A 731 18.46 -4.88 -19.25
CA LEU A 731 19.86 -4.72 -18.89
C LEU A 731 20.19 -3.22 -18.97
N PRO A 732 20.29 -2.51 -17.83
CA PRO A 732 20.45 -1.06 -17.79
C PRO A 732 21.63 -0.55 -18.62
N ARG A 733 21.38 0.39 -19.55
CA ARG A 733 22.43 1.05 -20.34
C ARG A 733 23.51 1.65 -19.44
N ARG A 734 23.11 2.39 -18.39
CA ARG A 734 24.02 3.01 -17.43
C ARG A 734 25.01 2.04 -16.77
N ARG A 735 24.62 0.77 -16.57
CA ARG A 735 25.42 -0.24 -15.85
C ARG A 735 26.21 -1.15 -16.81
N TYR A 736 25.66 -1.39 -18.01
CA TYR A 736 26.14 -2.42 -18.94
C TYR A 736 26.49 -1.93 -20.36
N GLY A 737 25.96 -0.79 -20.80
CA GLY A 737 26.12 -0.24 -22.16
C GLY A 737 27.58 -0.04 -22.54
N GLN A 738 28.30 0.80 -21.80
CA GLN A 738 29.74 1.02 -22.04
C GLN A 738 30.56 -0.28 -21.99
N ALA A 739 30.21 -1.20 -21.09
CA ALA A 739 30.86 -2.50 -21.03
C ALA A 739 30.57 -3.38 -22.25
N ALA A 740 29.40 -3.26 -22.86
CA ALA A 740 29.06 -3.94 -24.10
C ALA A 740 29.85 -3.37 -25.29
N ILE A 741 29.88 -2.03 -25.42
CA ILE A 741 30.66 -1.34 -26.47
C ILE A 741 32.13 -1.75 -26.42
N GLU A 742 32.71 -1.84 -25.22
CA GLU A 742 34.11 -2.21 -25.02
C GLU A 742 34.37 -3.73 -25.07
N GLY A 743 33.37 -4.56 -25.40
CA GLY A 743 33.51 -6.02 -25.49
C GLY A 743 33.72 -6.73 -24.14
N ARG A 744 33.47 -6.04 -23.02
CA ARG A 744 33.61 -6.53 -21.65
C ARG A 744 32.36 -7.22 -21.11
N LEU A 745 31.20 -7.02 -21.72
CA LEU A 745 29.97 -7.76 -21.40
C LEU A 745 30.12 -9.23 -21.82
N LYS A 746 29.95 -10.16 -20.88
CA LYS A 746 30.00 -11.60 -21.11
C LYS A 746 28.70 -12.26 -20.67
N VAL A 747 28.11 -13.02 -21.59
CA VAL A 747 26.86 -13.76 -21.38
C VAL A 747 27.17 -15.23 -21.62
N LYS A 748 26.94 -16.06 -20.59
CA LYS A 748 27.15 -17.51 -20.65
C LYS A 748 25.81 -18.22 -20.53
N LEU A 749 25.48 -19.01 -21.56
CA LEU A 749 24.33 -19.91 -21.56
C LEU A 749 24.80 -21.31 -21.17
N ARG A 750 24.02 -22.00 -20.34
CA ARG A 750 24.29 -23.40 -19.96
C ARG A 750 24.32 -24.28 -21.21
N ASP A 751 25.33 -25.15 -21.28
CA ASP A 751 25.53 -26.12 -22.36
C ASP A 751 25.56 -25.51 -23.78
N GLY A 752 25.80 -24.19 -23.89
CA GLY A 752 25.71 -23.47 -25.17
C GLY A 752 24.30 -23.44 -25.77
N ASP A 753 23.26 -23.56 -24.93
CA ASP A 753 21.87 -23.64 -25.35
C ASP A 753 21.33 -22.28 -25.81
N GLY A 754 21.68 -21.92 -27.04
CA GLY A 754 21.09 -20.77 -27.70
C GLY A 754 22.08 -19.71 -28.12
N GLU A 755 21.50 -18.58 -28.53
CA GLU A 755 22.19 -17.38 -28.96
C GLU A 755 21.66 -16.20 -28.18
N TRP A 756 22.45 -15.14 -28.11
CA TRP A 756 22.06 -13.92 -27.42
C TRP A 756 22.52 -12.70 -28.17
N ARG A 757 21.80 -11.59 -27.98
CA ARG A 757 22.16 -10.27 -28.47
C ARG A 757 21.77 -9.24 -27.42
N TYR A 758 22.65 -8.29 -27.14
CA TYR A 758 22.32 -7.13 -26.34
C TYR A 758 22.13 -5.93 -27.26
N ASP A 759 21.02 -5.23 -27.07
CA ASP A 759 20.72 -3.96 -27.72
C ASP A 759 20.73 -2.85 -26.66
N GLU A 760 21.69 -1.94 -26.79
CA GLU A 760 21.96 -0.91 -25.80
C GLU A 760 20.86 0.15 -25.73
N GLU A 761 20.38 0.61 -26.89
CA GLU A 761 19.37 1.66 -26.98
C GLU A 761 18.03 1.17 -26.42
N LEU A 762 17.70 -0.09 -26.68
CA LEU A 762 16.51 -0.74 -26.14
C LEU A 762 16.71 -1.29 -24.72
N GLN A 763 17.92 -1.17 -24.13
CA GLN A 763 18.27 -1.72 -22.82
C GLN A 763 17.88 -3.20 -22.66
N THR A 764 18.03 -3.98 -23.73
CA THR A 764 17.43 -5.31 -23.85
C THR A 764 18.46 -6.37 -24.22
N LEU A 765 18.61 -7.37 -23.36
CA LEU A 765 19.32 -8.60 -23.66
C LEU A 765 18.31 -9.66 -24.13
N TYR A 766 18.39 -10.02 -25.41
CA TYR A 766 17.63 -11.09 -26.03
C TYR A 766 18.37 -12.42 -25.89
N ILE A 767 17.65 -13.48 -25.50
CA ILE A 767 18.17 -14.85 -25.43
C ILE A 767 17.23 -15.76 -26.22
N LEU A 768 17.73 -16.36 -27.29
CA LEU A 768 17.02 -17.35 -28.09
C LEU A 768 17.52 -18.75 -27.74
N HIS A 769 16.77 -19.49 -26.94
CA HIS A 769 17.16 -20.86 -26.57
C HIS A 769 16.90 -21.84 -27.73
N ARG A 770 17.71 -22.90 -27.82
CA ARG A 770 17.58 -23.93 -28.86
C ARG A 770 16.73 -25.09 -28.38
N ASN A 771 16.87 -25.48 -27.11
CA ASN A 771 16.12 -26.59 -26.56
C ASN A 771 14.69 -26.19 -26.21
N THR A 772 13.71 -26.89 -26.79
CA THR A 772 12.28 -26.67 -26.57
C THR A 772 11.60 -27.84 -25.85
N ALA A 773 12.38 -28.84 -25.40
CA ALA A 773 11.84 -30.00 -24.71
C ALA A 773 11.21 -29.57 -23.37
N SER A 774 9.98 -30.03 -23.11
CA SER A 774 9.27 -29.77 -21.84
C SER A 774 10.10 -30.22 -20.65
N GLY A 775 10.24 -29.35 -19.64
CA GLY A 775 11.03 -29.62 -18.45
C GLY A 775 12.54 -29.40 -18.59
N PHE A 776 13.05 -28.98 -19.76
CA PHE A 776 14.45 -28.60 -19.89
C PHE A 776 14.72 -27.29 -19.13
N VAL A 777 15.82 -27.25 -18.37
CA VAL A 777 16.22 -26.09 -17.55
C VAL A 777 17.31 -25.30 -18.26
N HIS A 778 16.99 -24.06 -18.58
CA HIS A 778 17.90 -23.06 -19.10
C HIS A 778 18.59 -22.32 -17.95
N SER A 779 19.85 -21.93 -18.17
CA SER A 779 20.58 -21.04 -17.25
C SER A 779 21.36 -20.00 -18.03
N LEU A 780 21.29 -18.77 -17.55
CA LEU A 780 21.98 -17.60 -18.08
C LEU A 780 22.82 -16.96 -16.97
N VAL A 781 24.05 -16.58 -17.30
CA VAL A 781 24.92 -15.77 -16.43
C VAL A 781 25.46 -14.58 -17.22
N VAL A 782 25.12 -13.37 -16.79
CA VAL A 782 25.64 -12.10 -17.31
C VAL A 782 26.69 -11.57 -16.35
N THR A 783 27.84 -11.17 -16.89
CA THR A 783 28.97 -10.60 -16.13
C THR A 783 29.65 -9.50 -16.93
N VAL A 784 30.32 -8.59 -16.23
CA VAL A 784 31.17 -7.58 -16.84
C VAL A 784 32.61 -7.85 -16.43
N SER A 785 33.51 -8.04 -17.40
CA SER A 785 34.94 -8.19 -17.11
C SER A 785 35.58 -6.85 -16.73
N GLY A 786 36.61 -6.90 -15.88
CA GLY A 786 37.30 -5.75 -15.34
C GLY A 786 36.98 -5.51 -13.85
N PRO A 787 37.52 -4.44 -13.25
CA PRO A 787 37.19 -4.12 -11.87
C PRO A 787 35.69 -3.81 -11.72
N PRO A 788 35.14 -4.01 -10.51
CA PRO A 788 33.81 -3.48 -10.17
C PRO A 788 33.75 -1.99 -10.53
N ASP A 789 32.58 -1.53 -11.00
CA ASP A 789 32.37 -0.11 -11.30
C ASP A 789 32.16 0.74 -10.03
N ARG A 790 32.33 0.12 -8.86
CA ARG A 790 32.16 0.74 -7.56
C ARG A 790 33.21 0.28 -6.57
N PRO A 791 33.54 1.14 -5.59
CA PRO A 791 34.31 0.69 -4.44
C PRO A 791 33.58 -0.45 -3.71
N PRO A 792 34.32 -1.37 -3.07
CA PRO A 792 33.74 -2.34 -2.15
C PRO A 792 32.89 -1.60 -1.11
N LEU A 793 31.83 -2.23 -0.64
CA LEU A 793 31.04 -1.63 0.44
C LEU A 793 31.94 -1.28 1.62
N ARG A 794 31.82 -0.03 2.05
CA ARG A 794 32.57 0.52 3.16
C ARG A 794 32.34 -0.32 4.44
N LYS A 795 33.39 -0.56 5.24
CA LYS A 795 33.39 -1.42 6.45
C LYS A 795 32.43 -1.01 7.57
N TRP A 796 32.15 0.28 7.73
CA TRP A 796 31.25 0.86 8.75
C TRP A 796 29.81 0.29 8.80
N TYR A 797 29.41 -0.54 7.82
CA TYR A 797 28.12 -1.23 7.82
C TYR A 797 28.14 -2.57 8.56
N GLU A 798 29.32 -3.17 8.71
CA GLU A 798 29.47 -4.35 9.56
C GLU A 798 29.55 -3.89 11.03
N PRO A 799 28.97 -4.66 11.96
CA PRO A 799 29.16 -4.38 13.38
C PRO A 799 30.67 -4.35 13.68
N PRO A 800 31.12 -3.48 14.59
CA PRO A 800 32.51 -3.52 15.04
C PRO A 800 32.90 -4.94 15.48
N SER A 801 34.11 -5.41 15.17
CA SER A 801 34.51 -6.81 15.44
C SER A 801 34.35 -7.20 16.91
N TRP A 802 34.59 -6.24 17.82
CA TRP A 802 34.42 -6.42 19.26
C TRP A 802 32.99 -6.81 19.69
N VAL A 803 31.97 -6.50 18.89
CA VAL A 803 30.57 -6.91 19.17
C VAL A 803 30.39 -8.42 19.07
N PHE A 804 31.18 -9.11 18.24
CA PHE A 804 31.14 -10.56 18.06
C PHE A 804 32.28 -11.31 18.75
N GLU A 805 33.23 -10.59 19.35
CA GLU A 805 34.30 -11.16 20.18
C GLU A 805 33.82 -11.50 21.60
N VAL A 806 32.59 -11.10 21.95
CA VAL A 806 31.94 -11.49 23.21
C VAL A 806 31.29 -12.86 23.01
N ASP A 807 31.77 -13.87 23.74
CA ASP A 807 31.16 -15.21 23.74
C ASP A 807 29.65 -15.09 24.02
N LEU A 808 28.81 -15.72 23.20
CA LEU A 808 27.35 -15.74 23.35
C LEU A 808 26.94 -16.20 24.75
N VAL A 809 27.78 -17.02 25.41
CA VAL A 809 27.61 -17.41 26.81
C VAL A 809 27.60 -16.19 27.74
N TRP A 810 28.48 -15.20 27.55
CA TRP A 810 28.53 -14.00 28.39
C TRP A 810 27.40 -13.02 28.13
N VAL A 811 26.92 -12.93 26.88
CA VAL A 811 25.72 -12.13 26.55
C VAL A 811 24.46 -12.76 27.14
N GLN A 812 24.33 -14.09 27.05
CA GLN A 812 23.25 -14.82 27.70
C GLN A 812 23.34 -14.73 29.22
N LEU A 813 24.53 -14.84 29.79
CA LEU A 813 24.75 -14.69 31.23
C LEU A 813 24.40 -13.27 31.69
N PHE A 814 24.81 -12.24 30.95
CA PHE A 814 24.47 -10.85 31.24
C PHE A 814 22.96 -10.65 31.17
N MET A 815 22.27 -11.12 30.11
CA MET A 815 20.81 -11.02 30.04
C MET A 815 20.09 -11.78 31.15
N VAL A 816 20.52 -13.01 31.49
CA VAL A 816 19.93 -13.76 32.62
C VAL A 816 20.16 -13.02 33.93
N ILE A 817 21.32 -12.41 34.12
CA ILE A 817 21.63 -11.57 35.29
C ILE A 817 20.78 -10.30 35.28
N THR A 818 20.65 -9.59 34.16
CA THR A 818 19.89 -8.33 34.08
C THR A 818 18.40 -8.57 34.20
N ILE A 819 17.85 -9.61 33.55
CA ILE A 819 16.45 -10.03 33.70
C ILE A 819 16.23 -10.55 35.11
N GLY A 820 17.15 -11.33 35.67
CA GLY A 820 17.09 -11.79 37.06
C GLY A 820 17.15 -10.65 38.07
N LEU A 821 17.96 -9.61 37.81
CA LEU A 821 18.04 -8.39 38.63
C LEU A 821 16.79 -7.52 38.45
N TYR A 822 16.24 -7.41 37.24
CA TYR A 822 14.99 -6.69 36.97
C TYR A 822 13.79 -7.39 37.59
N MET A 823 13.68 -8.71 37.45
CA MET A 823 12.67 -9.53 38.12
C MET A 823 12.86 -9.53 39.63
N GLY A 824 14.11 -9.52 40.11
CA GLY A 824 14.42 -9.35 41.52
C GLY A 824 14.02 -7.98 42.04
N TYR A 825 14.30 -6.91 41.30
CA TYR A 825 13.86 -5.55 41.61
C TYR A 825 12.33 -5.42 41.56
N TRP A 826 11.67 -6.07 40.61
CA TRP A 826 10.21 -6.11 40.49
C TRP A 826 9.56 -6.93 41.62
N LEU A 827 10.11 -8.10 41.97
CA LEU A 827 9.66 -8.93 43.09
C LEU A 827 9.95 -8.28 44.45
N ILE A 828 11.06 -7.55 44.58
CA ILE A 828 11.36 -6.75 45.77
C ILE A 828 10.45 -5.53 45.82
N GLY A 829 10.10 -4.91 44.69
CA GLY A 829 9.14 -3.80 44.60
C GLY A 829 7.70 -4.21 44.93
N GLU A 830 7.23 -5.33 44.38
CA GLU A 830 5.97 -5.99 44.73
C GLU A 830 5.99 -6.51 46.17
N GLY A 831 7.12 -7.04 46.64
CA GLY A 831 7.32 -7.47 48.02
C GLY A 831 7.33 -6.31 49.03
N TRP A 832 7.87 -5.15 48.66
CA TRP A 832 7.86 -3.94 49.49
C TRP A 832 6.47 -3.32 49.52
N ASN A 833 5.77 -3.30 48.38
CA ASN A 833 4.37 -2.90 48.29
C ASN A 833 3.46 -3.88 49.05
N GLY A 834 3.77 -5.18 49.05
CA GLY A 834 2.99 -6.20 49.76
C GLY A 834 3.20 -6.26 51.28
N TRP A 835 4.35 -5.80 51.80
CA TRP A 835 4.65 -5.82 53.24
C TRP A 835 4.35 -4.51 53.98
N PHE A 836 4.31 -3.36 53.28
CA PHE A 836 3.96 -2.06 53.87
C PHE A 836 2.74 -1.37 53.23
N GLY A 837 2.18 -1.93 52.15
CA GLY A 837 1.02 -1.39 51.44
C GLY A 837 -0.01 -2.47 51.18
N GLY A 838 -0.69 -2.93 52.24
CA GLY A 838 -1.87 -3.78 52.05
C GLY A 838 -3.00 -2.99 51.39
N TYR A 839 -3.13 -3.03 50.05
CA TYR A 839 -4.40 -2.80 49.34
C TYR A 839 -4.39 -3.50 47.97
N GLY A 840 -4.88 -4.74 47.97
CA GLY A 840 -5.62 -5.25 46.82
C GLY A 840 -7.07 -4.76 46.89
N TRP A 841 -7.61 -4.41 45.73
CA TRP A 841 -9.02 -4.63 45.38
C TRP A 841 -10.07 -4.17 46.41
N ARG A 842 -10.37 -2.87 46.42
CA ARG A 842 -11.62 -2.20 46.84
C ARG A 842 -11.38 -0.72 46.53
N GLY A 843 -12.10 -0.05 45.66
CA GLY A 843 -13.55 0.10 45.66
C GLY A 843 -13.80 1.61 45.64
N TYR A 844 -14.85 2.02 44.94
CA TYR A 844 -15.45 3.36 45.02
C TYR A 844 -15.47 3.93 46.45
N THR A 845 -15.54 5.26 46.51
CA THR A 845 -15.76 6.16 47.68
C THR A 845 -14.51 6.57 48.44
N GLU A 846 -14.04 7.81 48.27
CA GLU A 846 -14.41 8.97 49.09
C GLU A 846 -13.63 10.21 48.65
N MET A 847 -14.33 11.35 48.61
CA MET A 847 -13.75 12.68 48.42
C MET A 847 -12.79 12.99 49.57
N ALA A 848 -11.68 13.68 49.29
CA ALA A 848 -10.92 14.40 50.32
C ALA A 848 -10.84 15.90 49.95
N PRO A 849 -10.92 16.80 50.95
CA PRO A 849 -11.29 18.19 50.74
C PRO A 849 -10.11 19.06 50.32
N LEU A 850 -10.41 20.04 49.46
CA LEU A 850 -9.59 21.23 49.25
C LEU A 850 -9.72 22.15 50.46
N GLU A 851 -8.65 22.32 51.22
CA GLU A 851 -8.41 23.51 52.04
C GLU A 851 -7.20 24.26 51.47
N GLY A 852 -7.36 25.55 51.19
CA GLY A 852 -6.24 26.47 50.99
C GLY A 852 -6.33 27.43 49.81
N GLU A 853 -7.29 28.35 49.88
CA GLU A 853 -7.32 29.74 49.37
C GLU A 853 -6.57 30.17 48.08
N LEU A 854 -7.42 30.69 47.16
CA LEU A 854 -7.24 31.63 46.03
C LEU A 854 -6.78 31.10 44.67
#